data_AF-K9R530-F1
#
_entry.id   AF-K9R530-F1
#
_cell.length_a   1.000
_cell.length_b   1.000
_cell.length_c   1.000
_cell.angle_alpha   90.00
_cell.angle_beta   90.00
_cell.angle_gamma   90.00
#
_symmetry.space_group_name_H-M   'P 1'
#
loop_
_entity.id
_entity.type
_entity.pdbx_description
1 polymer ?
#
loop_
_entity_poly.entity_id
_entity_poly.type
_entity_poly.pdbx_seq_one_letter_code
_entity_poly.pdbx_strand_id
1 'polypeptide(L)'
;MVQANGQPPRPAAPAKSPLDTAIEAYDKAIFALEQEDIEATFEQKVAVLVARDGVEKKRQMDQNPQGETYAKLLSLDERLRGLAKLLSEDDKLTKWKDSVNAAPNMWWWYLKYPLLQSPSEAVQRYKQAISELKAALPNPSNNEIIEVLLARDAVEESRDNKPLPESVAKIVIKLDENLKTLADVIDKEGKLEDWKKSLAKTTQDWWWELSNIEPQPAQAVQRYENALDALESPETVSSEELLEVLIARDAIEKAWDKQQQQPRHLTSKLVGLDKRLKAQAKVFANNDIVDEWKNNLKPPEKHWWWSFTRPTPLPNQALERYSKAIHLVENNNPPTSEQLLEALLSRDGVEEAIQEAYQEKPVPEKLAREIIALDNKLKKYRLDLNKDNQLRQWKDSLKRQNRWWWELKPAIVGSEEEPGTRKDWLFNTLAVVCLGFGAAFTIYTTQVFFQKVEGQETQQADLSQNLAAVLQVVGLGAGGAAALTKGGRQSLEKLFTTLRLPPQKQAPTALAIAAGMTAITGTVAASLPMWGKGYINDGQNYIQNTQWLKAQDSFVQAKKFISSNEDKAKVEIGLGKSYEHLGDLTKAKEHYQKAAALDNIEGMTRFARLSLVDFFLKNPPTSRTQPSASDENLIQAQLYNKRAWLKIPTVFNVQEESRGNGNRERIELTHLSRTNSVIIDAIQDLMVTPKNNEVLKDQDYRARYWTESIVSVLKSNLDEANFFEIPQQDSIYLKAVCFAISTEYQMRYVENIGKENLGDLPGLIPKVDPESPEAPNCHNDKALSIYDFALIEAWSKMYKLPKYTRSASPNSNRSLGNNIQPGEYNPNYPINQ
;
A
#
# COMPACT_ATOMS: atom_id res chain seq x y z
N MET A 1 68.06 -39.81 -5.50
CA MET A 1 68.04 -38.41 -5.02
C MET A 1 66.88 -38.26 -4.06
N VAL A 2 67.20 -38.02 -2.80
CA VAL A 2 66.25 -37.74 -1.73
C VAL A 2 65.82 -36.27 -1.84
N GLN A 3 64.52 -35.98 -1.87
CA GLN A 3 64.02 -34.68 -1.45
C GLN A 3 62.91 -34.89 -0.41
N ALA A 4 63.30 -34.59 0.82
CA ALA A 4 62.45 -34.34 1.96
C ALA A 4 61.79 -32.96 1.79
N ASN A 5 60.49 -32.88 2.07
CA ASN A 5 59.86 -31.84 2.90
C ASN A 5 58.36 -32.14 2.99
N GLY A 6 57.99 -32.88 4.05
CA GLY A 6 56.61 -33.16 4.41
C GLY A 6 55.97 -31.97 5.12
N GLN A 7 55.41 -31.04 4.35
CA GLN A 7 54.35 -30.15 4.86
C GLN A 7 52.99 -30.74 4.45
N PRO A 8 52.06 -30.95 5.40
CA PRO A 8 50.70 -31.36 5.05
C PRO A 8 50.07 -30.29 4.14
N PRO A 9 49.31 -30.70 3.09
CA PRO A 9 48.66 -29.75 2.20
C PRO A 9 47.77 -28.82 3.02
N ARG A 10 48.01 -27.51 2.89
CA ARG A 10 47.22 -26.46 3.53
C ARG A 10 45.73 -26.69 3.17
N PRO A 11 44.80 -26.75 4.14
CA PRO A 11 43.40 -26.97 3.86
C PRO A 11 42.92 -25.92 2.84
N ALA A 12 42.28 -26.38 1.76
CA ALA A 12 41.76 -25.50 0.73
C ALA A 12 40.79 -24.52 1.38
N ALA A 13 40.94 -23.22 1.08
CA ALA A 13 40.03 -22.21 1.59
C ALA A 13 38.58 -22.59 1.24
N PRO A 14 37.62 -22.41 2.16
CA PRO A 14 36.22 -22.72 1.89
C PRO A 14 35.76 -21.99 0.63
N ALA A 15 35.06 -22.70 -0.25
CA ALA A 15 34.51 -22.12 -1.46
C ALA A 15 33.54 -20.99 -1.08
N LYS A 16 33.79 -19.77 -1.58
CA LYS A 16 32.95 -18.60 -1.32
C LYS A 16 31.54 -18.85 -1.84
N SER A 17 30.53 -18.32 -1.15
CA SER A 17 29.16 -18.43 -1.64
C SER A 17 29.00 -17.66 -2.97
N PRO A 18 28.02 -18.03 -3.81
CA PRO A 18 27.69 -17.27 -5.00
C PRO A 18 27.34 -15.80 -4.70
N LEU A 19 26.76 -15.53 -3.52
CA LEU A 19 26.44 -14.18 -3.08
C LEU A 19 27.70 -13.40 -2.67
N ASP A 20 28.61 -14.00 -1.91
CA ASP A 20 29.89 -13.37 -1.55
C ASP A 20 30.70 -13.02 -2.79
N THR A 21 30.70 -13.92 -3.79
CA THR A 21 31.36 -13.68 -5.08
C THR A 21 30.74 -12.49 -5.82
N ALA A 22 29.41 -12.36 -5.79
CA ALA A 22 28.71 -11.22 -6.40
C ALA A 22 28.97 -9.91 -5.65
N ILE A 23 29.01 -9.95 -4.31
CA ILE A 23 29.32 -8.79 -3.47
C ILE A 23 30.77 -8.35 -3.65
N GLU A 24 31.72 -9.26 -3.83
CA GLU A 24 33.10 -8.93 -4.18
C GLU A 24 33.22 -8.28 -5.56
N ALA A 25 32.44 -8.76 -6.55
CA ALA A 25 32.37 -8.12 -7.86
C ALA A 25 31.78 -6.70 -7.77
N TYR A 26 30.76 -6.50 -6.93
CA TYR A 26 30.14 -5.21 -6.67
C TYR A 26 31.09 -4.24 -5.96
N ASP A 27 31.79 -4.69 -4.92
CA ASP A 27 32.81 -3.93 -4.20
C ASP A 27 33.95 -3.50 -5.14
N LYS A 28 34.43 -4.42 -5.98
CA LYS A 28 35.46 -4.12 -6.99
C LYS A 28 34.99 -3.10 -8.02
N ALA A 29 33.72 -3.17 -8.44
CA ALA A 29 33.15 -2.22 -9.38
C ALA A 29 33.02 -0.82 -8.76
N ILE A 30 32.52 -0.72 -7.52
CA ILE A 30 32.45 0.56 -6.79
C ILE A 30 33.85 1.13 -6.58
N PHE A 31 34.81 0.32 -6.13
CA PHE A 31 36.17 0.77 -5.90
C PHE A 31 36.83 1.29 -7.18
N ALA A 32 36.62 0.62 -8.33
CA ALA A 32 37.10 1.11 -9.61
C ALA A 32 36.48 2.46 -10.00
N LEU A 33 35.21 2.67 -9.66
CA LEU A 33 34.50 3.93 -9.90
C LEU A 33 34.99 5.07 -8.96
N GLU A 34 35.43 4.74 -7.75
CA GLU A 34 35.92 5.71 -6.75
C GLU A 34 37.38 6.14 -6.94
N GLN A 35 38.23 5.30 -7.55
CA GLN A 35 39.67 5.57 -7.67
C GLN A 35 40.04 6.53 -8.82
N GLU A 36 39.11 6.84 -9.72
CA GLU A 36 39.40 7.76 -10.83
C GLU A 36 39.11 9.20 -10.43
N ASP A 37 40.17 9.96 -10.16
CA ASP A 37 40.14 11.42 -9.99
C ASP A 37 39.71 12.17 -11.28
N ILE A 38 39.60 11.46 -12.42
CA ILE A 38 39.34 12.01 -13.75
C ILE A 38 38.25 11.18 -14.42
N GLU A 39 37.02 11.72 -14.45
CA GLU A 39 35.82 11.23 -15.16
C GLU A 39 35.71 9.70 -15.41
N ALA A 40 35.02 9.00 -14.52
CA ALA A 40 34.72 7.58 -14.71
C ALA A 40 34.11 7.28 -16.08
N THR A 41 34.60 6.23 -16.72
CA THR A 41 34.16 5.76 -18.03
C THR A 41 32.72 5.22 -17.98
N PHE A 42 32.02 5.27 -19.12
CA PHE A 42 30.68 4.70 -19.26
C PHE A 42 30.65 3.21 -18.88
N GLU A 43 31.67 2.46 -19.26
CA GLU A 43 31.83 1.03 -18.98
C GLU A 43 31.91 0.75 -17.48
N GLN A 44 32.60 1.59 -16.70
CA GLN A 44 32.66 1.45 -15.24
C GLN A 44 31.32 1.77 -14.58
N LYS A 45 30.62 2.81 -15.04
CA LYS A 45 29.28 3.15 -14.55
C LYS A 45 28.28 2.02 -14.79
N VAL A 46 28.32 1.41 -15.99
CA VAL A 46 27.52 0.22 -16.32
C VAL A 46 27.94 -0.97 -15.46
N ALA A 47 29.24 -1.21 -15.28
CA ALA A 47 29.75 -2.33 -14.49
C ALA A 47 29.24 -2.31 -13.04
N VAL A 48 29.15 -1.13 -12.41
CA VAL A 48 28.60 -0.97 -11.06
C VAL A 48 27.13 -1.35 -10.98
N LEU A 49 26.30 -0.86 -11.92
CA LEU A 49 24.87 -1.17 -11.96
C LEU A 49 24.61 -2.65 -12.24
N VAL A 50 25.37 -3.24 -13.18
CA VAL A 50 25.30 -4.67 -13.51
C VAL A 50 25.75 -5.53 -12.33
N ALA A 51 26.82 -5.14 -11.63
CA ALA A 51 27.29 -5.87 -10.47
C ALA A 51 26.26 -5.84 -9.33
N ARG A 52 25.59 -4.70 -9.10
CA ARG A 52 24.53 -4.61 -8.08
C ARG A 52 23.30 -5.44 -8.44
N ASP A 53 22.91 -5.46 -9.71
CA ASP A 53 21.84 -6.35 -10.20
C ASP A 53 22.22 -7.83 -10.03
N GLY A 54 23.49 -8.17 -10.27
CA GLY A 54 24.05 -9.48 -9.99
C GLY A 54 23.94 -9.87 -8.52
N VAL A 55 24.24 -8.95 -7.59
CA VAL A 55 24.03 -9.16 -6.15
C VAL A 55 22.57 -9.41 -5.84
N GLU A 56 21.63 -8.65 -6.42
CA GLU A 56 20.20 -8.85 -6.16
C GLU A 56 19.72 -10.22 -6.63
N LYS A 57 20.12 -10.64 -7.83
CA LYS A 57 19.82 -11.97 -8.37
C LYS A 57 20.37 -13.08 -7.49
N LYS A 58 21.60 -12.94 -6.97
CA LYS A 58 22.20 -13.95 -6.09
C LYS A 58 21.63 -13.91 -4.68
N ARG A 59 21.23 -12.74 -4.17
CA ARG A 59 20.54 -12.59 -2.88
C ARG A 59 19.19 -13.31 -2.89
N GLN A 60 18.49 -13.31 -4.02
CA GLN A 60 17.24 -14.07 -4.17
C GLN A 60 17.48 -15.59 -4.23
N MET A 61 18.66 -16.04 -4.66
CA MET A 61 19.03 -17.46 -4.73
C MET A 61 19.63 -17.97 -3.41
N ASP A 62 20.31 -17.11 -2.67
CA ASP A 62 20.93 -17.44 -1.39
C ASP A 62 19.90 -17.33 -0.27
N GLN A 63 19.45 -18.49 0.22
CA GLN A 63 18.38 -18.58 1.22
C GLN A 63 18.85 -18.28 2.64
N ASN A 64 20.18 -18.19 2.89
CA ASN A 64 20.72 -17.95 4.22
C ASN A 64 22.06 -17.19 4.18
N PRO A 65 22.06 -15.91 3.76
CA PRO A 65 23.29 -15.12 3.72
C PRO A 65 23.84 -14.90 5.13
N GLN A 66 25.17 -15.03 5.30
CA GLN A 66 25.80 -14.76 6.59
C GLN A 66 25.65 -13.27 6.98
N GLY A 67 25.57 -12.98 8.29
CA GLY A 67 25.39 -11.60 8.78
C GLY A 67 26.47 -10.62 8.29
N GLU A 68 27.72 -11.09 8.16
CA GLU A 68 28.85 -10.31 7.62
C GLU A 68 28.64 -9.95 6.15
N THR A 69 28.12 -10.88 5.34
CA THR A 69 27.77 -10.66 3.93
C THR A 69 26.73 -9.56 3.77
N TYR A 70 25.72 -9.51 4.65
CA TYR A 70 24.68 -8.48 4.62
C TYR A 70 25.20 -7.10 5.07
N ALA A 71 26.01 -7.05 6.12
CA ALA A 71 26.65 -5.81 6.57
C ALA A 71 27.54 -5.21 5.48
N LYS A 72 28.29 -6.05 4.76
CA LYS A 72 29.10 -5.62 3.62
C LYS A 72 28.23 -5.05 2.49
N LEU A 73 27.12 -5.70 2.14
CA LEU A 73 26.20 -5.19 1.12
C LEU A 73 25.62 -3.81 1.47
N LEU A 74 25.18 -3.60 2.72
CA LEU A 74 24.66 -2.30 3.17
C LEU A 74 25.70 -1.17 3.03
N SER A 75 26.95 -1.44 3.40
CA SER A 75 28.05 -0.48 3.24
C SER A 75 28.31 -0.12 1.76
N LEU A 76 28.22 -1.11 0.87
CA LEU A 76 28.37 -0.88 -0.58
C LEU A 76 27.20 -0.08 -1.16
N ASP A 77 25.97 -0.35 -0.72
CA ASP A 77 24.78 0.41 -1.14
C ASP A 77 24.87 1.88 -0.70
N GLU A 78 25.45 2.17 0.47
CA GLU A 78 25.70 3.54 0.94
C GLU A 78 26.76 4.25 0.10
N ARG A 79 27.88 3.57 -0.24
CA ARG A 79 28.89 4.09 -1.18
C ARG A 79 28.29 4.39 -2.55
N LEU A 80 27.45 3.50 -3.08
CA LEU A 80 26.76 3.72 -4.35
C LEU A 80 25.85 4.95 -4.34
N ARG A 81 25.16 5.22 -3.22
CA ARG A 81 24.38 6.46 -3.05
C ARG A 81 25.27 7.70 -3.10
N GLY A 82 26.45 7.64 -2.50
CA GLY A 82 27.46 8.71 -2.60
C GLY A 82 27.89 8.99 -4.05
N LEU A 83 27.85 7.98 -4.92
CA LEU A 83 28.20 8.07 -6.34
C LEU A 83 27.01 8.44 -7.25
N ALA A 84 25.84 8.75 -6.69
CA ALA A 84 24.64 9.04 -7.48
C ALA A 84 24.84 10.17 -8.50
N LYS A 85 25.65 11.19 -8.17
CA LYS A 85 26.00 12.31 -9.07
C LYS A 85 26.61 11.83 -10.38
N LEU A 86 27.68 11.07 -10.23
CA LEU A 86 28.51 10.57 -11.31
C LEU A 86 27.70 9.64 -12.23
N LEU A 87 26.73 8.92 -11.66
CA LEU A 87 25.85 7.99 -12.36
C LEU A 87 24.62 8.66 -12.99
N SER A 88 24.19 9.83 -12.52
CA SER A 88 23.03 10.52 -13.10
C SER A 88 23.41 11.51 -14.20
N GLU A 89 24.62 12.08 -14.16
CA GLU A 89 25.09 13.09 -15.12
C GLU A 89 25.50 12.50 -16.48
N ASP A 90 25.43 11.18 -16.66
CA ASP A 90 25.82 10.50 -17.90
C ASP A 90 24.60 10.22 -18.82
N ASP A 91 24.47 11.00 -19.89
CA ASP A 91 23.43 10.84 -20.90
C ASP A 91 23.43 9.47 -21.59
N LYS A 92 24.61 8.88 -21.79
CA LYS A 92 24.71 7.54 -22.39
C LYS A 92 24.18 6.50 -21.41
N LEU A 93 24.44 6.68 -20.12
CA LEU A 93 23.92 5.79 -19.08
C LEU A 93 22.41 5.89 -18.95
N THR A 94 21.83 7.08 -19.10
CA THR A 94 20.37 7.28 -19.09
C THR A 94 19.71 6.55 -20.25
N LYS A 95 20.21 6.72 -21.48
CA LYS A 95 19.72 5.97 -22.66
C LYS A 95 19.86 4.47 -22.51
N TRP A 96 20.95 4.02 -21.88
CA TRP A 96 21.15 2.60 -21.60
C TRP A 96 20.14 2.06 -20.58
N LYS A 97 19.89 2.79 -19.47
CA LYS A 97 18.89 2.42 -18.46
C LYS A 97 17.49 2.25 -19.06
N ASP A 98 17.09 3.17 -19.94
CA ASP A 98 15.80 3.10 -20.63
C ASP A 98 15.65 1.84 -21.51
N SER A 99 16.76 1.34 -22.06
CA SER A 99 16.75 0.12 -22.88
C SER A 99 16.61 -1.18 -22.09
N VAL A 100 16.91 -1.18 -20.79
CA VAL A 100 16.96 -2.40 -19.95
C VAL A 100 15.62 -2.70 -19.27
N ASN A 101 14.64 -1.77 -19.31
CA ASN A 101 13.31 -1.92 -18.71
C ASN A 101 13.36 -2.50 -17.28
N ALA A 102 14.18 -1.90 -16.41
CA ALA A 102 14.35 -2.33 -15.04
C ALA A 102 13.05 -2.22 -14.23
N ALA A 103 12.88 -3.08 -13.22
CA ALA A 103 11.69 -3.05 -12.37
C ALA A 103 11.66 -1.78 -11.49
N PRO A 104 10.49 -1.13 -11.29
CA PRO A 104 10.39 0.15 -10.56
C PRO A 104 10.89 0.13 -9.12
N ASN A 105 10.96 -1.05 -8.50
CA ASN A 105 11.40 -1.24 -7.11
C ASN A 105 12.92 -1.33 -6.95
N MET A 106 13.70 -1.33 -8.03
CA MET A 106 15.15 -1.37 -7.97
C MET A 106 15.73 0.04 -7.90
N TRP A 107 15.75 0.62 -6.70
CA TRP A 107 16.14 2.02 -6.47
C TRP A 107 17.50 2.42 -7.09
N TRP A 108 18.46 1.49 -7.19
CA TRP A 108 19.78 1.75 -7.77
C TRP A 108 19.76 1.99 -9.30
N TRP A 109 18.69 1.62 -10.01
CA TRP A 109 18.49 1.98 -11.42
C TRP A 109 18.00 3.42 -11.59
N TYR A 110 17.33 3.96 -10.58
CA TYR A 110 16.72 5.29 -10.56
C TYR A 110 17.44 6.25 -9.61
N LEU A 111 18.77 6.10 -9.48
CA LEU A 111 19.61 7.06 -8.79
C LEU A 111 19.47 8.42 -9.47
N LYS A 112 18.53 9.23 -8.97
CA LYS A 112 18.44 10.65 -9.28
C LYS A 112 19.44 11.33 -8.37
N TYR A 113 20.44 11.99 -8.95
CA TYR A 113 21.16 12.99 -8.17
C TYR A 113 20.17 14.12 -7.93
N PRO A 114 19.84 14.43 -6.66
CA PRO A 114 19.16 15.66 -6.40
C PRO A 114 20.15 16.75 -6.79
N LEU A 115 19.91 17.43 -7.91
CA LEU A 115 20.39 18.80 -8.08
C LEU A 115 19.63 19.63 -7.04
N LEU A 116 19.96 19.45 -5.76
CA LEU A 116 19.60 20.36 -4.69
C LEU A 116 20.41 21.63 -4.94
N GLN A 117 20.02 22.38 -5.99
CA GLN A 117 20.21 23.81 -5.96
C GLN A 117 19.61 24.26 -4.64
N SER A 118 20.40 24.97 -3.84
CA SER A 118 19.84 25.57 -2.65
C SER A 118 18.62 26.40 -3.07
N PRO A 119 17.57 26.51 -2.23
CA PRO A 119 16.40 27.33 -2.57
C PRO A 119 16.78 28.74 -3.04
N SER A 120 17.88 29.29 -2.53
CA SER A 120 18.45 30.57 -2.94
C SER A 120 18.96 30.57 -4.39
N GLU A 121 19.69 29.54 -4.82
CA GLU A 121 20.23 29.42 -6.18
C GLU A 121 19.11 29.19 -7.21
N ALA A 122 18.16 28.31 -6.90
CA ALA A 122 17.00 28.06 -7.75
C ALA A 122 16.20 29.36 -7.97
N VAL A 123 16.03 30.17 -6.92
CA VAL A 123 15.34 31.46 -7.03
C VAL A 123 16.14 32.52 -7.78
N GLN A 124 17.49 32.53 -7.72
CA GLN A 124 18.28 33.42 -8.57
C GLN A 124 18.17 33.05 -10.05
N ARG A 125 18.18 31.74 -10.38
CA ARG A 125 17.94 31.26 -11.74
C ARG A 125 16.56 31.68 -12.24
N TYR A 126 15.52 31.51 -11.44
CA TYR A 126 14.17 31.93 -11.80
C TYR A 126 14.05 33.44 -12.02
N LYS A 127 14.71 34.24 -11.17
CA LYS A 127 14.78 35.71 -11.32
C LYS A 127 15.47 36.12 -12.63
N GLN A 128 16.59 35.48 -12.97
CA GLN A 128 17.34 35.76 -14.18
C GLN A 128 16.50 35.41 -15.43
N ALA A 129 15.91 34.21 -15.46
CA ALA A 129 15.08 33.76 -16.57
C ALA A 129 13.91 34.72 -16.86
N ILE A 130 13.20 35.20 -15.82
CA ILE A 130 12.12 36.20 -16.00
C ILE A 130 12.66 37.52 -16.56
N SER A 131 13.86 37.95 -16.14
CA SER A 131 14.46 39.19 -16.63
C SER A 131 14.84 39.09 -18.11
N GLU A 132 15.37 37.94 -18.54
CA GLU A 132 15.71 37.65 -19.93
C GLU A 132 14.45 37.58 -20.79
N LEU A 133 13.41 36.86 -20.34
CA LEU A 133 12.12 36.79 -21.04
C LEU A 133 11.50 38.18 -21.23
N LYS A 134 11.56 39.06 -20.22
CA LYS A 134 11.08 40.45 -20.34
C LYS A 134 11.90 41.28 -21.33
N ALA A 135 13.21 41.07 -21.40
CA ALA A 135 14.09 41.76 -22.34
C ALA A 135 13.82 41.33 -23.80
N ALA A 136 13.31 40.12 -24.02
CA ALA A 136 13.00 39.58 -25.33
C ALA A 136 11.60 39.95 -25.88
N LEU A 137 10.78 40.69 -25.11
CA LEU A 137 9.46 41.14 -25.57
C LEU A 137 9.57 42.15 -26.73
N PRO A 138 8.65 42.12 -27.72
CA PRO A 138 7.37 41.39 -27.73
C PRO A 138 7.43 39.97 -28.32
N ASN A 139 8.59 39.50 -28.77
CA ASN A 139 8.73 38.23 -29.50
C ASN A 139 9.82 37.36 -28.87
N PRO A 140 9.58 36.80 -27.66
CA PRO A 140 10.55 35.92 -27.05
C PRO A 140 10.68 34.61 -27.82
N SER A 141 11.87 34.03 -27.76
CA SER A 141 12.17 32.71 -28.28
C SER A 141 11.56 31.61 -27.39
N ASN A 142 11.30 30.44 -27.98
CA ASN A 142 10.83 29.26 -27.22
C ASN A 142 11.78 28.90 -26.07
N ASN A 143 13.10 29.12 -26.24
CA ASN A 143 14.11 28.78 -25.23
C ASN A 143 13.97 29.66 -23.98
N GLU A 144 13.71 30.96 -24.15
CA GLU A 144 13.50 31.88 -23.03
C GLU A 144 12.23 31.52 -22.24
N ILE A 145 11.18 31.08 -22.94
CA ILE A 145 9.93 30.63 -22.30
C ILE A 145 10.14 29.33 -21.52
N ILE A 146 10.78 28.32 -22.15
CA ILE A 146 11.05 27.03 -21.51
C ILE A 146 11.98 27.20 -20.30
N GLU A 147 12.99 28.05 -20.39
CA GLU A 147 13.93 28.29 -19.28
C GLU A 147 13.22 28.88 -18.06
N VAL A 148 12.25 29.78 -18.25
CA VAL A 148 11.44 30.31 -17.14
C VAL A 148 10.62 29.23 -16.44
N LEU A 149 10.01 28.30 -17.21
CA LEU A 149 9.22 27.20 -16.66
C LEU A 149 10.10 26.18 -15.92
N LEU A 150 11.25 25.81 -16.51
CA LEU A 150 12.21 24.90 -15.88
C LEU A 150 12.84 25.51 -14.61
N ALA A 151 13.14 26.81 -14.62
CA ALA A 151 13.66 27.49 -13.45
C ALA A 151 12.62 27.54 -12.31
N ARG A 152 11.31 27.61 -12.62
CA ARG A 152 10.26 27.54 -11.60
C ARG A 152 10.08 26.14 -11.03
N ASP A 153 10.17 25.11 -11.87
CA ASP A 153 10.17 23.71 -11.44
C ASP A 153 11.34 23.43 -10.48
N ALA A 154 12.53 23.98 -10.77
CA ALA A 154 13.70 23.85 -9.90
C ALA A 154 13.46 24.49 -8.51
N VAL A 155 12.74 25.61 -8.42
CA VAL A 155 12.33 26.21 -7.14
C VAL A 155 11.40 25.27 -6.38
N GLU A 156 10.46 24.62 -7.08
CA GLU A 156 9.51 23.69 -6.47
C GLU A 156 10.20 22.43 -5.93
N GLU A 157 11.12 21.87 -6.71
CA GLU A 157 11.89 20.67 -6.34
C GLU A 157 12.85 20.96 -5.18
N SER A 158 13.42 22.17 -5.10
CA SER A 158 14.35 22.58 -4.03
C SER A 158 13.73 22.59 -2.63
N ARG A 159 12.39 22.56 -2.51
CA ARG A 159 11.71 22.68 -1.22
C ARG A 159 11.65 21.36 -0.43
N ASP A 160 11.83 20.19 -1.07
CA ASP A 160 11.80 18.85 -0.43
C ASP A 160 10.74 18.70 0.70
N ASN A 161 9.50 19.10 0.40
CA ASN A 161 8.36 19.15 1.32
C ASN A 161 8.52 20.04 2.58
N LYS A 162 9.56 20.87 2.65
CA LYS A 162 9.79 21.90 3.67
C LYS A 162 9.37 23.28 3.15
N PRO A 163 8.88 24.17 4.04
CA PRO A 163 8.59 25.55 3.66
C PRO A 163 9.87 26.29 3.27
N LEU A 164 9.78 27.12 2.23
CA LEU A 164 10.87 28.03 1.84
C LEU A 164 11.16 29.03 2.98
N PRO A 165 12.42 29.42 3.20
CA PRO A 165 12.74 30.54 4.08
C PRO A 165 11.95 31.79 3.69
N GLU A 166 11.46 32.55 4.67
CA GLU A 166 10.56 33.69 4.43
C GLU A 166 11.12 34.70 3.42
N SER A 167 12.43 34.96 3.46
CA SER A 167 13.13 35.83 2.53
C SER A 167 13.08 35.33 1.08
N VAL A 168 13.17 34.02 0.87
CA VAL A 168 13.11 33.35 -0.44
C VAL A 168 11.66 33.31 -0.94
N ALA A 169 10.71 32.99 -0.06
CA ALA A 169 9.28 32.94 -0.39
C ALA A 169 8.76 34.29 -0.92
N LYS A 170 9.15 35.42 -0.30
CA LYS A 170 8.78 36.77 -0.77
C LYS A 170 9.28 37.06 -2.19
N ILE A 171 10.46 36.55 -2.55
CA ILE A 171 11.02 36.72 -3.90
C ILE A 171 10.23 35.87 -4.88
N VAL A 172 9.95 34.61 -4.56
CA VAL A 172 9.16 33.69 -5.41
C VAL A 172 7.77 34.26 -5.69
N ILE A 173 7.06 34.77 -4.68
CA ILE A 173 5.72 35.37 -4.86
C ILE A 173 5.77 36.52 -5.89
N LYS A 174 6.75 37.41 -5.79
CA LYS A 174 6.91 38.53 -6.73
C LYS A 174 7.28 38.07 -8.15
N LEU A 175 8.06 36.99 -8.27
CA LEU A 175 8.40 36.40 -9.56
C LEU A 175 7.20 35.68 -10.19
N ASP A 176 6.40 34.97 -9.39
CA ASP A 176 5.16 34.32 -9.80
C ASP A 176 4.12 35.35 -10.28
N GLU A 177 4.02 36.52 -9.64
CA GLU A 177 3.20 37.64 -10.13
C GLU A 177 3.67 38.16 -11.50
N ASN A 178 4.99 38.31 -11.68
CA ASN A 178 5.56 38.69 -12.98
C ASN A 178 5.28 37.63 -14.05
N LEU A 179 5.39 36.35 -13.71
CA LEU A 179 5.11 35.25 -14.63
C LEU A 179 3.65 35.29 -15.10
N LYS A 180 2.70 35.55 -14.19
CA LYS A 180 1.27 35.71 -14.54
C LYS A 180 1.03 36.86 -15.51
N THR A 181 1.76 37.97 -15.40
CA THR A 181 1.64 39.08 -16.36
C THR A 181 2.19 38.75 -17.75
N LEU A 182 2.97 37.67 -17.88
CA LEU A 182 3.56 37.20 -19.14
C LEU A 182 2.79 36.01 -19.75
N ALA A 183 1.65 35.62 -19.18
CA ALA A 183 0.90 34.43 -19.58
C ALA A 183 0.53 34.42 -21.07
N ASP A 184 0.00 35.53 -21.59
CA ASP A 184 -0.38 35.66 -23.01
C ASP A 184 0.81 35.49 -23.96
N VAL A 185 2.00 35.88 -23.50
CA VAL A 185 3.24 35.76 -24.27
C VAL A 185 3.75 34.32 -24.25
N ILE A 186 3.58 33.63 -23.12
CA ILE A 186 4.01 32.25 -22.90
C ILE A 186 3.08 31.26 -23.63
N ASP A 187 1.79 31.54 -23.69
CA ASP A 187 0.79 30.71 -24.40
C ASP A 187 0.63 31.07 -25.88
N LYS A 188 1.51 31.95 -26.39
CA LYS A 188 1.47 32.36 -27.79
C LYS A 188 1.60 31.12 -28.69
N GLU A 189 0.58 30.91 -29.54
CA GLU A 189 0.42 29.78 -30.47
C GLU A 189 0.03 28.43 -29.84
N GLY A 190 -0.38 28.36 -28.56
CA GLY A 190 -0.87 27.13 -27.91
C GLY A 190 0.20 26.04 -27.72
N LYS A 191 1.49 26.39 -27.92
CA LYS A 191 2.65 25.49 -27.80
C LYS A 191 2.89 25.00 -26.37
N LEU A 192 2.30 25.66 -25.37
CA LEU A 192 2.42 25.27 -23.97
C LEU A 192 1.89 23.84 -23.73
N GLU A 193 0.79 23.46 -24.37
CA GLU A 193 0.24 22.09 -24.27
C GLU A 193 1.13 21.05 -24.96
N ASP A 194 1.81 21.42 -26.04
CA ASP A 194 2.78 20.54 -26.70
C ASP A 194 4.02 20.35 -25.83
N TRP A 195 4.52 21.40 -25.18
CA TRP A 195 5.64 21.30 -24.25
C TRP A 195 5.31 20.47 -23.00
N LYS A 196 4.09 20.58 -22.46
CA LYS A 196 3.63 19.70 -21.36
C LYS A 196 3.73 18.22 -21.74
N LYS A 197 3.24 17.88 -22.93
CA LYS A 197 3.29 16.51 -23.45
C LYS A 197 4.73 16.04 -23.67
N SER A 198 5.58 16.87 -24.27
CA SER A 198 6.98 16.53 -24.55
C SER A 198 7.83 16.39 -23.28
N LEU A 199 7.54 17.15 -22.22
CA LEU A 199 8.29 17.11 -20.96
C LEU A 199 7.70 16.10 -19.94
N ALA A 200 6.66 15.35 -20.32
CA ALA A 200 5.96 14.38 -19.48
C ALA A 200 5.55 14.95 -18.10
N LYS A 201 5.24 16.25 -18.03
CA LYS A 201 4.80 16.91 -16.80
C LYS A 201 3.34 16.54 -16.54
N THR A 202 3.12 15.77 -15.49
CA THR A 202 1.79 15.31 -15.05
C THR A 202 1.24 16.10 -13.85
N THR A 203 2.02 17.05 -13.32
CA THR A 203 1.66 17.80 -12.12
C THR A 203 0.66 18.92 -12.42
N GLN A 204 -0.31 19.11 -11.52
CA GLN A 204 -1.32 20.20 -11.53
C GLN A 204 -0.72 21.55 -11.11
N ASP A 205 0.51 21.84 -11.52
CA ASP A 205 1.20 23.06 -11.11
C ASP A 205 0.70 24.24 -11.94
N TRP A 206 0.21 25.29 -11.27
CA TRP A 206 -0.51 26.38 -11.92
C TRP A 206 0.31 27.13 -12.99
N TRP A 207 1.65 27.15 -12.90
CA TRP A 207 2.52 27.80 -13.88
C TRP A 207 2.67 27.01 -15.19
N TRP A 208 2.20 25.76 -15.22
CA TRP A 208 1.99 25.04 -16.47
C TRP A 208 0.58 25.30 -17.03
N GLU A 209 -0.37 25.80 -16.25
CA GLU A 209 -1.74 26.15 -16.68
C GLU A 209 -1.90 27.62 -17.10
N LEU A 210 -0.82 28.29 -17.52
CA LEU A 210 -0.84 29.71 -17.90
C LEU A 210 -1.79 30.01 -19.08
N SER A 211 -2.11 29.01 -19.91
CA SER A 211 -3.10 29.07 -20.99
C SER A 211 -4.54 29.35 -20.53
N ASN A 212 -4.81 29.25 -19.22
CA ASN A 212 -6.11 29.51 -18.61
C ASN A 212 -6.19 30.87 -17.90
N ILE A 213 -5.18 31.74 -18.03
CA ILE A 213 -5.20 33.08 -17.44
C ILE A 213 -6.10 33.98 -18.29
N GLU A 214 -7.32 34.20 -17.81
CA GLU A 214 -8.33 35.00 -18.50
C GLU A 214 -7.88 36.46 -18.70
N PRO A 215 -8.26 37.07 -19.85
CA PRO A 215 -7.87 38.43 -20.19
C PRO A 215 -8.40 39.43 -19.17
N GLN A 216 -7.66 40.52 -18.93
CA GLN A 216 -8.15 41.57 -18.04
C GLN A 216 -9.42 42.23 -18.61
N PRO A 217 -10.39 42.63 -17.77
CA PRO A 217 -11.67 43.18 -18.24
C PRO A 217 -11.56 44.36 -19.21
N ALA A 218 -10.53 45.21 -19.05
CA ALA A 218 -10.31 46.33 -19.96
C ALA A 218 -9.96 45.87 -21.39
N GLN A 219 -9.15 44.82 -21.54
CA GLN A 219 -8.80 44.24 -22.84
C GLN A 219 -9.99 43.52 -23.46
N ALA A 220 -10.77 42.78 -22.66
CA ALA A 220 -11.98 42.11 -23.13
C ALA A 220 -13.04 43.11 -23.65
N VAL A 221 -13.24 44.23 -22.95
CA VAL A 221 -14.15 45.31 -23.38
C VAL A 221 -13.68 45.95 -24.69
N GLN A 222 -12.37 46.16 -24.87
CA GLN A 222 -11.85 46.72 -26.11
C GLN A 222 -12.02 45.76 -27.30
N ARG A 223 -11.82 44.45 -27.09
CA ARG A 223 -12.06 43.43 -28.12
C ARG A 223 -13.52 43.42 -28.58
N TYR A 224 -14.46 43.50 -27.65
CA TYR A 224 -15.89 43.52 -27.95
C TYR A 224 -16.33 44.78 -28.71
N GLU A 225 -15.76 45.94 -28.35
CA GLU A 225 -16.00 47.19 -29.09
C GLU A 225 -15.53 47.07 -30.54
N ASN A 226 -14.30 46.60 -30.76
CA ASN A 226 -13.76 46.42 -32.11
C ASN A 226 -14.58 45.42 -32.95
N ALA A 227 -15.05 44.34 -32.33
CA ALA A 227 -15.90 43.34 -33.00
C ALA A 227 -17.26 43.92 -33.42
N LEU A 228 -17.87 44.76 -32.57
CA LEU A 228 -19.11 45.46 -32.90
C LEU A 228 -18.91 46.52 -33.98
N ASP A 229 -17.80 47.25 -33.96
CA ASP A 229 -17.47 48.22 -35.01
C ASP A 229 -17.30 47.54 -36.38
N ALA A 230 -16.71 46.34 -36.40
CA ALA A 230 -16.59 45.51 -37.60
C ALA A 230 -17.97 45.04 -38.10
N LEU A 231 -18.83 44.58 -37.18
CA LEU A 231 -20.20 44.15 -37.51
C LEU A 231 -21.06 45.28 -38.11
N GLU A 232 -20.82 46.53 -37.71
CA GLU A 232 -21.58 47.70 -38.14
C GLU A 232 -21.07 48.35 -39.44
N SER A 233 -19.90 47.95 -39.96
CA SER A 233 -19.22 48.62 -41.09
C SER A 233 -19.63 48.17 -42.52
N PRO A 234 -20.00 46.90 -42.82
CA PRO A 234 -20.30 46.46 -44.19
C PRO A 234 -21.80 46.28 -44.56
N GLU A 235 -22.12 46.34 -45.86
CA GLU A 235 -23.46 46.02 -46.42
C GLU A 235 -23.83 44.53 -46.34
N THR A 236 -22.85 43.65 -46.18
CA THR A 236 -23.03 42.20 -46.00
C THR A 236 -22.17 41.71 -44.85
N VAL A 237 -22.82 41.20 -43.79
CA VAL A 237 -22.16 40.66 -42.60
C VAL A 237 -21.76 39.21 -42.82
N SER A 238 -20.51 38.88 -42.55
CA SER A 238 -20.01 37.50 -42.59
C SER A 238 -20.37 36.71 -41.33
N SER A 239 -20.40 35.38 -41.44
CA SER A 239 -20.58 34.50 -40.27
C SER A 239 -19.41 34.61 -39.27
N GLU A 240 -18.20 34.91 -39.73
CA GLU A 240 -17.03 35.05 -38.85
C GLU A 240 -17.16 36.29 -37.95
N GLU A 241 -17.67 37.40 -38.49
CA GLU A 241 -17.91 38.64 -37.73
C GLU A 241 -19.03 38.46 -36.69
N LEU A 242 -20.10 37.73 -37.03
CA LEU A 242 -21.16 37.40 -36.07
C LEU A 242 -20.63 36.55 -34.91
N LEU A 243 -19.80 35.56 -35.21
CA LEU A 243 -19.21 34.68 -34.19
C LEU A 243 -18.22 35.43 -33.29
N GLU A 244 -17.37 36.28 -33.87
CA GLU A 244 -16.39 37.07 -33.10
C GLU A 244 -17.07 38.00 -32.09
N VAL A 245 -18.21 38.61 -32.44
CA VAL A 245 -18.99 39.45 -31.51
C VAL A 245 -19.51 38.64 -30.32
N LEU A 246 -20.00 37.42 -30.55
CA LEU A 246 -20.51 36.54 -29.48
C LEU A 246 -19.38 36.04 -28.56
N ILE A 247 -18.24 35.64 -29.14
CA ILE A 247 -17.06 35.20 -28.38
C ILE A 247 -16.44 36.35 -27.59
N ALA A 248 -16.33 37.55 -28.18
CA ALA A 248 -15.81 38.72 -27.50
C ALA A 248 -16.68 39.10 -26.29
N ARG A 249 -18.01 38.94 -26.36
CA ARG A 249 -18.90 39.18 -25.23
C ARG A 249 -18.79 38.10 -24.14
N ASP A 250 -18.61 36.84 -24.53
CA ASP A 250 -18.34 35.75 -23.58
C ASP A 250 -17.02 35.97 -22.82
N ALA A 251 -15.99 36.49 -23.50
CA ALA A 251 -14.71 36.83 -22.87
C ALA A 251 -14.86 37.93 -21.80
N ILE A 252 -15.74 38.91 -22.02
CA ILE A 252 -16.07 39.91 -21.01
C ILE A 252 -16.74 39.24 -19.81
N GLU A 253 -17.76 38.41 -20.03
CA GLU A 253 -18.50 37.78 -18.94
C GLU A 253 -17.58 36.94 -18.04
N LYS A 254 -16.69 36.16 -18.64
CA LYS A 254 -15.68 35.37 -17.91
C LYS A 254 -14.76 36.26 -17.07
N ALA A 255 -14.22 37.34 -17.68
CA ALA A 255 -13.36 38.29 -16.98
C ALA A 255 -14.09 39.03 -15.84
N TRP A 256 -15.41 39.19 -15.95
CA TRP A 256 -16.24 39.91 -14.99
C TRP A 256 -16.67 39.07 -13.79
N ASP A 257 -17.00 37.78 -14.00
CA ASP A 257 -17.46 36.85 -12.96
C ASP A 257 -16.42 36.66 -11.83
N LYS A 258 -15.14 36.98 -12.08
CA LYS A 258 -14.04 36.85 -11.10
C LYS A 258 -13.69 38.13 -10.34
N GLN A 259 -14.21 39.30 -10.72
CA GLN A 259 -13.90 40.55 -10.02
C GLN A 259 -14.93 40.87 -8.92
N GLN A 260 -14.42 41.05 -7.70
CA GLN A 260 -15.23 41.39 -6.53
C GLN A 260 -15.86 42.80 -6.61
N GLN A 261 -15.25 43.72 -7.38
CA GLN A 261 -15.80 45.05 -7.68
C GLN A 261 -15.51 45.46 -9.12
N GLN A 262 -16.58 45.76 -9.85
CA GLN A 262 -16.53 46.09 -11.27
C GLN A 262 -16.18 47.58 -11.45
N PRO A 263 -15.16 47.94 -12.25
CA PRO A 263 -14.85 49.34 -12.51
C PRO A 263 -16.04 50.05 -13.16
N ARG A 264 -16.54 51.11 -12.52
CA ARG A 264 -17.74 51.85 -12.98
C ARG A 264 -17.63 52.32 -14.43
N HIS A 265 -16.44 52.75 -14.85
CA HIS A 265 -16.20 53.23 -16.21
C HIS A 265 -16.33 52.12 -17.26
N LEU A 266 -15.82 50.90 -16.99
CA LEU A 266 -15.97 49.77 -17.90
C LEU A 266 -17.42 49.27 -17.93
N THR A 267 -18.12 49.31 -16.80
CA THR A 267 -19.54 48.92 -16.73
C THR A 267 -20.41 49.81 -17.62
N SER A 268 -20.19 51.13 -17.55
CA SER A 268 -20.90 52.08 -18.42
C SER A 268 -20.60 51.84 -19.90
N LYS A 269 -19.35 51.52 -20.24
CA LYS A 269 -18.95 51.20 -21.62
C LYS A 269 -19.62 49.92 -22.11
N LEU A 270 -19.62 48.86 -21.30
CA LEU A 270 -20.27 47.59 -21.61
C LEU A 270 -21.77 47.74 -21.87
N VAL A 271 -22.49 48.50 -21.04
CA VAL A 271 -23.93 48.77 -21.24
C VAL A 271 -24.18 49.47 -22.58
N GLY A 272 -23.27 50.35 -23.01
CA GLY A 272 -23.33 50.99 -24.33
C GLY A 272 -23.19 49.97 -25.46
N LEU A 273 -22.21 49.06 -25.36
CA LEU A 273 -21.97 48.00 -26.33
C LEU A 273 -23.10 46.97 -26.39
N ASP A 274 -23.66 46.55 -25.25
CA ASP A 274 -24.79 45.62 -25.19
C ASP A 274 -26.05 46.19 -25.86
N LYS A 275 -26.26 47.52 -25.78
CA LYS A 275 -27.36 48.20 -26.51
C LYS A 275 -27.15 48.14 -28.02
N ARG A 276 -25.92 48.33 -28.51
CA ARG A 276 -25.55 48.20 -29.92
C ARG A 276 -25.82 46.78 -30.42
N LEU A 277 -25.39 45.77 -29.66
CA LEU A 277 -25.65 44.37 -29.99
C LEU A 277 -27.15 44.04 -30.07
N LYS A 278 -27.97 44.55 -29.15
CA LYS A 278 -29.44 44.36 -29.19
C LYS A 278 -30.08 44.97 -30.44
N ALA A 279 -29.57 46.10 -30.93
CA ALA A 279 -30.06 46.70 -32.16
C ALA A 279 -29.82 45.80 -33.39
N GLN A 280 -28.77 44.98 -33.34
CA GLN A 280 -28.40 44.02 -34.39
C GLN A 280 -29.08 42.65 -34.26
N ALA A 281 -29.93 42.43 -33.24
CA ALA A 281 -30.55 41.12 -32.95
C ALA A 281 -31.25 40.46 -34.16
N LYS A 282 -31.83 41.26 -35.06
CA LYS A 282 -32.50 40.75 -36.28
C LYS A 282 -31.51 40.13 -37.28
N VAL A 283 -30.28 40.62 -37.34
CA VAL A 283 -29.22 40.07 -38.21
C VAL A 283 -28.86 38.66 -37.74
N PHE A 284 -28.80 38.44 -36.43
CA PHE A 284 -28.57 37.12 -35.83
C PHE A 284 -29.78 36.18 -35.99
N ALA A 285 -31.01 36.67 -35.75
CA ALA A 285 -32.22 35.84 -35.81
C ALA A 285 -32.57 35.32 -37.20
N ASN A 286 -32.06 35.97 -38.26
CA ASN A 286 -32.28 35.57 -39.65
C ASN A 286 -31.19 34.61 -40.19
N ASN A 287 -30.16 34.29 -39.41
CA ASN A 287 -29.06 33.44 -39.84
C ASN A 287 -29.09 32.09 -39.11
N ASP A 288 -29.41 31.03 -39.86
CA ASP A 288 -29.57 29.66 -39.33
C ASP A 288 -28.28 29.09 -38.71
N ILE A 289 -27.12 29.68 -39.03
CA ILE A 289 -25.82 29.27 -38.51
C ILE A 289 -25.67 29.51 -37.00
N VAL A 290 -26.44 30.45 -36.43
CA VAL A 290 -26.38 30.77 -35.00
C VAL A 290 -26.90 29.58 -34.16
N ASP A 291 -27.92 28.87 -34.65
CA ASP A 291 -28.44 27.68 -33.99
C ASP A 291 -27.48 26.49 -34.14
N GLU A 292 -26.75 26.39 -35.26
CA GLU A 292 -25.66 25.43 -35.42
C GLU A 292 -24.53 25.69 -34.40
N TRP A 293 -24.13 26.95 -34.21
CA TRP A 293 -23.11 27.31 -33.22
C TRP A 293 -23.57 27.07 -31.79
N LYS A 294 -24.81 27.38 -31.41
CA LYS A 294 -25.33 27.02 -30.08
C LYS A 294 -25.21 25.52 -29.83
N ASN A 295 -25.55 24.71 -30.82
CA ASN A 295 -25.50 23.27 -30.73
C ASN A 295 -24.06 22.72 -30.60
N ASN A 296 -23.08 23.42 -31.16
CA ASN A 296 -21.66 23.02 -31.16
C ASN A 296 -20.88 23.59 -29.96
N LEU A 297 -21.02 24.88 -29.68
CA LEU A 297 -20.27 25.60 -28.65
C LEU A 297 -20.91 25.49 -27.26
N LYS A 298 -22.21 25.18 -27.17
CA LYS A 298 -22.97 25.02 -25.91
C LYS A 298 -22.78 26.19 -24.93
N PRO A 299 -23.08 27.43 -25.36
CA PRO A 299 -22.93 28.60 -24.49
C PRO A 299 -23.87 28.50 -23.27
N PRO A 300 -23.51 29.11 -22.12
CA PRO A 300 -24.38 29.15 -20.94
C PRO A 300 -25.73 29.81 -21.23
N GLU A 301 -26.83 29.22 -20.76
CA GLU A 301 -28.21 29.74 -20.97
C GLU A 301 -28.42 31.16 -20.42
N LYS A 302 -27.61 31.58 -19.44
CA LYS A 302 -27.64 32.95 -18.88
C LYS A 302 -27.16 34.04 -19.87
N HIS A 303 -26.47 33.66 -20.94
CA HIS A 303 -25.90 34.60 -21.92
C HIS A 303 -26.96 34.99 -22.96
N TRP A 304 -27.79 35.98 -22.62
CA TRP A 304 -28.91 36.43 -23.46
C TRP A 304 -28.51 36.76 -24.91
N TRP A 305 -27.25 37.14 -25.17
CA TRP A 305 -26.75 37.45 -26.51
C TRP A 305 -26.66 36.23 -27.44
N TRP A 306 -26.70 35.01 -26.91
CA TRP A 306 -26.87 33.82 -27.73
C TRP A 306 -28.33 33.60 -28.12
N SER A 307 -29.32 34.11 -27.37
CA SER A 307 -30.74 33.75 -27.52
C SER A 307 -31.50 34.45 -28.65
N PHE A 308 -30.82 34.96 -29.68
CA PHE A 308 -31.50 35.48 -30.86
C PHE A 308 -32.04 34.28 -31.70
N THR A 309 -33.33 33.95 -31.58
CA THR A 309 -34.02 32.86 -32.33
C THR A 309 -35.24 33.37 -33.10
N ARG A 310 -35.73 32.55 -34.04
CA ARG A 310 -37.00 32.78 -34.77
C ARG A 310 -38.20 32.78 -33.80
N PRO A 311 -39.30 33.51 -34.09
CA PRO A 311 -40.48 33.54 -33.25
C PRO A 311 -41.21 32.18 -33.20
N THR A 312 -41.58 31.75 -32.00
CA THR A 312 -42.21 30.46 -31.69
C THR A 312 -43.71 30.46 -32.02
N PRO A 313 -44.27 29.36 -32.57
CA PRO A 313 -45.70 29.28 -32.88
C PRO A 313 -46.58 29.27 -31.63
N LEU A 314 -47.82 29.74 -31.76
CA LEU A 314 -48.80 29.74 -30.66
C LEU A 314 -49.17 28.31 -30.22
N PRO A 315 -49.45 28.06 -28.92
CA PRO A 315 -49.74 26.73 -28.36
C PRO A 315 -50.82 25.94 -29.11
N ASN A 316 -51.89 26.61 -29.54
CA ASN A 316 -52.99 25.96 -30.24
C ASN A 316 -52.59 25.46 -31.63
N GLN A 317 -51.69 26.17 -32.32
CA GLN A 317 -51.19 25.76 -33.64
C GLN A 317 -50.22 24.58 -33.51
N ALA A 318 -49.37 24.58 -32.47
CA ALA A 318 -48.50 23.45 -32.16
C ALA A 318 -49.31 22.19 -31.82
N LEU A 319 -50.39 22.33 -31.04
CA LEU A 319 -51.27 21.22 -30.68
C LEU A 319 -52.01 20.64 -31.89
N GLU A 320 -52.49 21.49 -32.80
CA GLU A 320 -53.12 21.05 -34.04
C GLU A 320 -52.16 20.21 -34.90
N ARG A 321 -50.89 20.63 -34.99
CA ARG A 321 -49.85 19.86 -35.66
C ARG A 321 -49.61 18.50 -34.98
N TYR A 322 -49.52 18.46 -33.66
CA TYR A 322 -49.34 17.20 -32.91
C TYR A 322 -50.53 16.24 -33.07
N SER A 323 -51.75 16.76 -32.99
CA SER A 323 -52.97 15.98 -33.24
C SER A 323 -52.98 15.36 -34.64
N LYS A 324 -52.63 16.16 -35.67
CA LYS A 324 -52.53 15.68 -37.05
C LYS A 324 -51.47 14.58 -37.20
N ALA A 325 -50.30 14.74 -36.57
CA ALA A 325 -49.24 13.73 -36.60
C ALA A 325 -49.68 12.40 -35.94
N ILE A 326 -50.33 12.45 -34.78
CA ILE A 326 -50.87 11.26 -34.10
C ILE A 326 -51.94 10.57 -34.96
N HIS A 327 -52.82 11.32 -35.62
CA HIS A 327 -53.84 10.75 -36.51
C HIS A 327 -53.22 10.02 -37.72
N LEU A 328 -52.09 10.52 -38.24
CA LEU A 328 -51.34 9.83 -39.29
C LEU A 328 -50.70 8.52 -38.80
N VAL A 329 -50.25 8.47 -37.54
CA VAL A 329 -49.75 7.25 -36.90
C VAL A 329 -50.89 6.26 -36.64
N GLU A 330 -52.07 6.71 -36.22
CA GLU A 330 -53.22 5.83 -35.95
C GLU A 330 -53.78 5.18 -37.24
N ASN A 331 -53.75 5.90 -38.36
CA ASN A 331 -54.31 5.42 -39.63
C ASN A 331 -53.40 4.46 -40.40
N ASN A 332 -52.12 4.33 -40.01
CA ASN A 332 -51.17 3.43 -40.65
C ASN A 332 -50.73 2.36 -39.66
N ASN A 333 -51.06 1.09 -39.94
CA ASN A 333 -50.70 -0.03 -39.07
C ASN A 333 -49.96 -1.13 -39.88
N PRO A 334 -48.63 -1.31 -39.72
CA PRO A 334 -47.76 -0.58 -38.80
C PRO A 334 -47.43 0.86 -39.29
N PRO A 335 -47.21 1.82 -38.37
CA PRO A 335 -46.84 3.19 -38.74
C PRO A 335 -45.39 3.23 -39.27
N THR A 336 -45.10 4.17 -40.18
CA THR A 336 -43.74 4.34 -40.70
C THR A 336 -42.84 5.09 -39.71
N SER A 337 -41.54 4.87 -39.82
CA SER A 337 -40.52 5.57 -39.02
C SER A 337 -40.64 7.09 -39.11
N GLU A 338 -40.93 7.62 -40.30
CA GLU A 338 -41.13 9.06 -40.53
C GLU A 338 -42.37 9.60 -39.79
N GLN A 339 -43.46 8.84 -39.77
CA GLN A 339 -44.69 9.24 -39.07
C GLN A 339 -44.49 9.24 -37.55
N LEU A 340 -43.75 8.25 -37.03
CA LEU A 340 -43.37 8.18 -35.63
C LEU A 340 -42.44 9.34 -35.23
N LEU A 341 -41.46 9.67 -36.07
CA LEU A 341 -40.56 10.82 -35.85
C LEU A 341 -41.32 12.15 -35.89
N GLU A 342 -42.21 12.35 -36.86
CA GLU A 342 -43.02 13.57 -36.97
C GLU A 342 -43.94 13.75 -35.75
N ALA A 343 -44.48 12.65 -35.19
CA ALA A 343 -45.27 12.70 -33.96
C ALA A 343 -44.42 13.14 -32.74
N LEU A 344 -43.18 12.66 -32.63
CA LEU A 344 -42.26 13.07 -31.55
C LEU A 344 -41.82 14.53 -31.69
N LEU A 345 -41.47 14.97 -32.91
CA LEU A 345 -41.08 16.36 -33.20
C LEU A 345 -42.25 17.33 -33.00
N SER A 346 -43.46 16.93 -33.38
CA SER A 346 -44.65 17.74 -33.15
C SER A 346 -44.96 17.88 -31.65
N ARG A 347 -44.74 16.82 -30.85
CA ARG A 347 -44.85 16.90 -29.39
C ARG A 347 -43.80 17.83 -28.79
N ASP A 348 -42.59 17.86 -29.35
CA ASP A 348 -41.55 18.79 -28.92
C ASP A 348 -41.95 20.25 -29.13
N GLY A 349 -42.57 20.55 -30.28
CA GLY A 349 -43.09 21.88 -30.58
C GLY A 349 -44.26 22.30 -29.68
N VAL A 350 -45.11 21.35 -29.26
CA VAL A 350 -46.16 21.61 -28.25
C VAL A 350 -45.56 22.02 -26.92
N GLU A 351 -44.51 21.32 -26.47
CA GLU A 351 -43.85 21.64 -25.21
C GLU A 351 -43.23 23.04 -25.23
N GLU A 352 -42.54 23.37 -26.32
CA GLU A 352 -41.87 24.67 -26.50
C GLU A 352 -42.88 25.82 -26.54
N ALA A 353 -43.96 25.67 -27.33
CA ALA A 353 -45.01 26.67 -27.41
C ALA A 353 -45.72 26.90 -26.07
N ILE A 354 -45.94 25.84 -25.28
CA ILE A 354 -46.56 25.94 -23.95
C ILE A 354 -45.62 26.61 -22.96
N GLN A 355 -44.35 26.21 -22.95
CA GLN A 355 -43.35 26.75 -22.05
C GLN A 355 -43.20 28.26 -22.23
N GLU A 356 -43.26 28.75 -23.46
CA GLU A 356 -43.20 30.18 -23.76
C GLU A 356 -44.51 30.92 -23.44
N ALA A 357 -45.67 30.40 -23.88
CA ALA A 357 -46.94 31.09 -23.70
C ALA A 357 -47.45 31.10 -22.25
N TYR A 358 -47.01 30.12 -21.45
CA TYR A 358 -47.52 29.87 -20.10
C TYR A 358 -46.41 29.81 -19.03
N GLN A 359 -45.26 30.46 -19.26
CA GLN A 359 -44.12 30.43 -18.33
C GLN A 359 -44.50 30.80 -16.87
N GLU A 360 -45.43 31.74 -16.69
CA GLU A 360 -45.91 32.21 -15.38
C GLU A 360 -47.41 31.94 -15.13
N LYS A 361 -48.07 31.19 -16.02
CA LYS A 361 -49.52 30.94 -15.94
C LYS A 361 -49.80 29.45 -15.99
N PRO A 362 -50.78 28.94 -15.24
CA PRO A 362 -51.17 27.54 -15.40
C PRO A 362 -51.69 27.30 -16.82
N VAL A 363 -51.29 26.18 -17.40
CA VAL A 363 -51.80 25.72 -18.70
C VAL A 363 -53.32 25.55 -18.59
N PRO A 364 -54.12 26.11 -19.53
CA PRO A 364 -55.57 25.96 -19.50
C PRO A 364 -55.97 24.49 -19.46
N GLU A 365 -56.91 24.14 -18.58
CA GLU A 365 -57.33 22.75 -18.34
C GLU A 365 -57.73 22.02 -19.64
N LYS A 366 -58.41 22.73 -20.54
CA LYS A 366 -58.80 22.18 -21.86
C LYS A 366 -57.58 21.75 -22.67
N LEU A 367 -56.56 22.60 -22.74
CA LEU A 367 -55.31 22.34 -23.47
C LEU A 367 -54.56 21.16 -22.83
N ALA A 368 -54.47 21.11 -21.51
CA ALA A 368 -53.83 20.01 -20.78
C ALA A 368 -54.51 18.65 -21.03
N ARG A 369 -55.85 18.59 -21.03
CA ARG A 369 -56.61 17.36 -21.33
C ARG A 369 -56.37 16.84 -22.74
N GLU A 370 -56.30 17.74 -23.72
CA GLU A 370 -56.04 17.38 -25.12
C GLU A 370 -54.62 16.80 -25.29
N ILE A 371 -53.62 17.39 -24.63
CA ILE A 371 -52.24 16.86 -24.61
C ILE A 371 -52.20 15.47 -23.98
N ILE A 372 -52.80 15.28 -22.81
CA ILE A 372 -52.82 13.98 -22.11
C ILE A 372 -53.49 12.90 -22.98
N ALA A 373 -54.56 13.25 -23.69
CA ALA A 373 -55.24 12.31 -24.59
C ALA A 373 -54.34 11.87 -25.76
N LEU A 374 -53.60 12.80 -26.37
CA LEU A 374 -52.66 12.50 -27.46
C LEU A 374 -51.42 11.73 -26.95
N ASP A 375 -50.90 12.09 -25.78
CA ASP A 375 -49.77 11.41 -25.14
C ASP A 375 -50.11 9.94 -24.82
N ASN A 376 -51.33 9.66 -24.35
CA ASN A 376 -51.82 8.29 -24.13
C ASN A 376 -51.94 7.48 -25.43
N LYS A 377 -52.26 8.13 -26.56
CA LYS A 377 -52.26 7.48 -27.87
C LYS A 377 -50.83 7.16 -28.30
N LEU A 378 -49.89 8.09 -28.13
CA LEU A 378 -48.47 7.87 -28.45
C LEU A 378 -47.87 6.69 -27.65
N LYS A 379 -48.20 6.57 -26.36
CA LYS A 379 -47.74 5.47 -25.50
C LYS A 379 -48.09 4.07 -26.03
N LYS A 380 -49.21 3.91 -26.75
CA LYS A 380 -49.60 2.62 -27.34
C LYS A 380 -48.60 2.11 -28.38
N TYR A 381 -47.87 3.01 -29.02
CA TYR A 381 -46.89 2.70 -30.06
C TYR A 381 -45.46 2.56 -29.51
N ARG A 382 -45.28 2.44 -28.17
CA ARG A 382 -43.96 2.31 -27.54
C ARG A 382 -43.10 1.16 -28.10
N LEU A 383 -43.73 0.04 -28.48
CA LEU A 383 -43.00 -1.10 -29.04
C LEU A 383 -42.53 -0.82 -30.46
N ASP A 384 -43.37 -0.18 -31.28
CA ASP A 384 -43.04 0.20 -32.65
C ASP A 384 -41.95 1.28 -32.68
N LEU A 385 -42.00 2.24 -31.77
CA LEU A 385 -40.95 3.25 -31.58
C LEU A 385 -39.58 2.65 -31.23
N ASN A 386 -39.56 1.50 -30.55
CA ASN A 386 -38.32 0.81 -30.18
C ASN A 386 -37.85 -0.23 -31.20
N LYS A 387 -38.62 -0.47 -32.28
CA LYS A 387 -38.15 -1.34 -33.37
C LYS A 387 -36.90 -0.73 -34.00
N ASP A 388 -35.93 -1.59 -34.29
CA ASP A 388 -34.70 -1.26 -35.02
C ASP A 388 -33.81 -0.17 -34.39
N ASN A 389 -33.98 0.12 -33.09
CA ASN A 389 -33.16 1.09 -32.34
C ASN A 389 -33.22 2.53 -32.93
N GLN A 390 -34.24 2.84 -33.74
CA GLN A 390 -34.39 4.13 -34.43
C GLN A 390 -34.60 5.28 -33.46
N LEU A 391 -35.40 5.09 -32.41
CA LEU A 391 -35.62 6.11 -31.38
C LEU A 391 -34.31 6.56 -30.72
N ARG A 392 -33.35 5.64 -30.53
CA ARG A 392 -32.03 5.97 -30.00
C ARG A 392 -31.21 6.78 -31.00
N GLN A 393 -31.22 6.39 -32.27
CA GLN A 393 -30.54 7.15 -33.33
C GLN A 393 -31.11 8.57 -33.46
N TRP A 394 -32.43 8.73 -33.41
CA TRP A 394 -33.06 10.05 -33.46
C TRP A 394 -32.72 10.88 -32.22
N LYS A 395 -32.76 10.27 -31.03
CA LYS A 395 -32.38 10.92 -29.78
C LYS A 395 -30.95 11.46 -29.81
N ASP A 396 -30.01 10.65 -30.32
CA ASP A 396 -28.60 11.02 -30.41
C ASP A 396 -28.38 12.10 -31.48
N SER A 397 -29.01 11.97 -32.66
CA SER A 397 -28.88 12.93 -33.77
C SER A 397 -29.53 14.29 -33.46
N LEU A 398 -30.68 14.31 -32.78
CA LEU A 398 -31.43 15.54 -32.48
C LEU A 398 -31.07 16.17 -31.14
N LYS A 399 -30.15 15.56 -30.37
CA LYS A 399 -29.71 16.02 -29.03
C LYS A 399 -30.88 16.27 -28.03
N ARG A 400 -32.03 15.62 -28.19
CA ARG A 400 -33.20 15.78 -27.29
C ARG A 400 -33.05 14.90 -26.05
N GLN A 401 -32.63 15.48 -24.93
CA GLN A 401 -32.49 14.78 -23.64
C GLN A 401 -33.62 15.18 -22.66
N ASN A 402 -33.98 14.29 -21.74
CA ASN A 402 -34.87 14.54 -20.58
C ASN A 402 -36.39 14.68 -20.82
N ARG A 403 -36.92 14.29 -21.99
CA ARG A 403 -38.38 14.30 -22.24
C ARG A 403 -38.92 12.87 -22.28
N TRP A 404 -39.98 12.60 -21.51
CA TRP A 404 -40.44 11.22 -21.29
C TRP A 404 -40.85 10.49 -22.58
N TRP A 405 -41.37 11.18 -23.59
CA TRP A 405 -41.75 10.59 -24.87
C TRP A 405 -40.54 10.14 -25.72
N TRP A 406 -39.35 10.71 -25.48
CA TRP A 406 -38.08 10.24 -26.05
C TRP A 406 -37.43 9.14 -25.19
N GLU A 407 -38.05 8.77 -24.07
CA GLU A 407 -37.58 7.74 -23.12
C GLU A 407 -38.57 6.60 -22.95
N LEU A 408 -39.46 6.41 -23.92
CA LEU A 408 -40.37 5.27 -24.00
C LEU A 408 -39.56 3.98 -24.11
N LYS A 409 -39.13 3.42 -22.97
CA LYS A 409 -38.42 2.13 -22.92
C LYS A 409 -39.46 1.00 -22.85
N PRO A 410 -39.19 -0.15 -23.49
CA PRO A 410 -39.97 -1.35 -23.19
C PRO A 410 -39.75 -1.67 -21.70
N ALA A 411 -40.83 -1.66 -20.90
CA ALA A 411 -40.71 -1.99 -19.48
C ALA A 411 -40.44 -3.49 -19.33
N ILE A 412 -39.19 -3.84 -18.99
CA ILE A 412 -38.72 -5.23 -18.87
C ILE A 412 -39.17 -5.89 -17.55
N VAL A 413 -39.73 -5.09 -16.63
CA VAL A 413 -40.33 -5.57 -15.39
C VAL A 413 -41.54 -4.67 -15.16
N GLY A 414 -42.75 -5.26 -15.12
CA GLY A 414 -44.03 -4.56 -15.08
C GLY A 414 -43.94 -3.14 -14.55
N SER A 415 -44.02 -2.17 -15.46
CA SER A 415 -44.18 -0.77 -15.10
C SER A 415 -45.46 -0.64 -14.26
N GLU A 416 -45.59 0.43 -13.47
CA GLU A 416 -46.84 0.72 -12.73
C GLU A 416 -48.10 0.64 -13.64
N GLU A 417 -47.92 0.85 -14.95
CA GLU A 417 -48.97 0.79 -15.97
C GLU A 417 -49.35 -0.64 -16.44
N GLU A 418 -48.54 -1.67 -16.15
CA GLU A 418 -48.83 -3.11 -16.44
C GLU A 418 -48.35 -3.98 -15.28
N PRO A 419 -49.19 -4.28 -14.26
CA PRO A 419 -48.78 -5.08 -13.12
C PRO A 419 -48.36 -6.47 -13.62
N GLY A 420 -47.07 -6.79 -13.44
CA GLY A 420 -46.52 -8.10 -13.78
C GLY A 420 -47.32 -9.23 -13.13
N THR A 421 -47.25 -10.44 -13.69
CA THR A 421 -47.98 -11.57 -13.11
C THR A 421 -47.45 -11.84 -11.70
N ARG A 422 -48.31 -12.34 -10.78
CA ARG A 422 -47.91 -12.65 -9.39
C ARG A 422 -46.66 -13.56 -9.32
N LYS A 423 -46.45 -14.39 -10.35
CA LYS A 423 -45.27 -15.26 -10.48
C LYS A 423 -43.99 -14.48 -10.77
N ASP A 424 -44.05 -13.47 -11.63
CA ASP A 424 -42.89 -12.62 -11.96
C ASP A 424 -42.44 -11.82 -10.73
N TRP A 425 -43.39 -11.32 -9.94
CA TRP A 425 -43.10 -10.65 -8.68
C TRP A 425 -42.39 -11.57 -7.69
N LEU A 426 -42.84 -12.82 -7.55
CA LEU A 426 -42.21 -13.81 -6.67
C LEU A 426 -40.76 -14.11 -7.11
N PHE A 427 -40.54 -14.39 -8.40
CA PHE A 427 -39.20 -14.70 -8.91
C PHE A 427 -38.24 -13.53 -8.79
N ASN A 428 -38.68 -12.31 -9.08
CA ASN A 428 -37.86 -11.11 -8.91
C ASN A 428 -37.54 -10.86 -7.43
N THR A 429 -38.50 -11.06 -6.53
CA THR A 429 -38.28 -10.93 -5.08
C THR A 429 -37.25 -11.94 -4.59
N LEU A 430 -37.38 -13.21 -5.00
CA LEU A 430 -36.42 -14.25 -4.63
C LEU A 430 -35.03 -14.00 -5.24
N ALA A 431 -34.96 -13.50 -6.47
CA ALA A 431 -33.70 -13.13 -7.11
C ALA A 431 -32.99 -12.02 -6.33
N VAL A 432 -33.72 -11.00 -5.86
CA VAL A 432 -33.17 -9.93 -5.01
C VAL A 432 -32.66 -10.50 -3.68
N VAL A 433 -33.37 -11.42 -3.04
CA VAL A 433 -32.91 -12.08 -1.81
C VAL A 433 -31.63 -12.88 -2.06
N CYS A 434 -31.55 -13.68 -3.13
CA CYS A 434 -30.34 -14.40 -3.51
C CYS A 434 -29.17 -13.42 -3.72
N LEU A 435 -29.36 -12.36 -4.51
CA LEU A 435 -28.34 -11.35 -4.74
C LEU A 435 -27.90 -10.65 -3.45
N GLY A 436 -28.81 -10.46 -2.49
CA GLY A 436 -28.48 -9.96 -1.16
C GLY A 436 -27.48 -10.88 -0.42
N PHE A 437 -27.74 -12.18 -0.40
CA PHE A 437 -26.81 -13.16 0.16
C PHE A 437 -25.50 -13.25 -0.62
N GLY A 438 -25.56 -13.28 -1.96
CA GLY A 438 -24.37 -13.30 -2.81
C GLY A 438 -23.46 -12.10 -2.56
N ALA A 439 -24.05 -10.90 -2.45
CA ALA A 439 -23.32 -9.69 -2.12
C ALA A 439 -22.67 -9.75 -0.72
N ALA A 440 -23.36 -10.30 0.28
CA ALA A 440 -22.79 -10.50 1.61
C ALA A 440 -21.57 -11.45 1.58
N PHE A 441 -21.65 -12.54 0.82
CA PHE A 441 -20.51 -13.44 0.62
C PHE A 441 -19.37 -12.78 -0.14
N THR A 442 -19.65 -11.99 -1.18
CA THR A 442 -18.63 -11.23 -1.90
C THR A 442 -17.94 -10.20 -1.02
N ILE A 443 -18.69 -9.47 -0.18
CA ILE A 443 -18.10 -8.50 0.76
C ILE A 443 -17.21 -9.24 1.76
N TYR A 444 -17.68 -10.36 2.32
CA TYR A 444 -16.90 -11.17 3.25
C TYR A 444 -15.60 -11.70 2.62
N THR A 445 -15.66 -12.28 1.41
CA THR A 445 -14.47 -12.78 0.72
C THR A 445 -13.51 -11.65 0.35
N THR A 446 -14.03 -10.54 -0.17
CA THR A 446 -13.24 -9.34 -0.51
C THR A 446 -12.52 -8.81 0.72
N GLN A 447 -13.22 -8.65 1.85
CA GLN A 447 -12.59 -8.22 3.10
C GLN A 447 -11.44 -9.15 3.49
N VAL A 448 -11.62 -10.47 3.39
CA VAL A 448 -10.56 -11.45 3.70
C VAL A 448 -9.35 -11.32 2.77
N PHE A 449 -9.53 -11.13 1.45
CA PHE A 449 -8.41 -10.99 0.51
C PHE A 449 -7.68 -9.65 0.62
N PHE A 450 -8.41 -8.57 0.90
CA PHE A 450 -7.85 -7.22 0.96
C PHE A 450 -7.49 -6.75 2.37
N GLN A 451 -7.75 -7.56 3.41
CA GLN A 451 -7.31 -7.23 4.76
C GLN A 451 -5.78 -7.08 4.74
N LYS A 452 -5.32 -5.85 4.98
CA LYS A 452 -3.90 -5.53 5.09
C LYS A 452 -3.33 -6.35 6.23
N VAL A 453 -2.48 -7.33 5.92
CA VAL A 453 -1.79 -8.10 6.96
C VAL A 453 -0.62 -7.26 7.45
N GLU A 454 -0.62 -7.00 8.74
CA GLU A 454 0.44 -6.32 9.47
C GLU A 454 1.79 -7.00 9.16
N GLY A 455 2.75 -6.25 8.61
CA GLY A 455 4.09 -6.75 8.27
C GLY A 455 4.41 -6.94 6.77
N GLN A 456 3.44 -6.79 5.86
CA GLN A 456 3.68 -6.93 4.41
C GLN A 456 3.30 -5.62 3.67
N GLU A 457 4.23 -4.67 3.59
CA GLU A 457 3.97 -3.33 3.02
C GLU A 457 3.95 -3.28 1.48
N THR A 458 4.46 -4.29 0.75
CA THR A 458 4.77 -4.11 -0.68
C THR A 458 4.35 -5.23 -1.66
N GLN A 459 3.75 -6.34 -1.21
CA GLN A 459 3.47 -7.51 -2.09
C GLN A 459 1.98 -7.72 -2.43
N GLN A 460 1.19 -6.65 -2.54
CA GLN A 460 -0.26 -6.76 -2.78
C GLN A 460 -0.65 -6.85 -4.27
N ALA A 461 0.30 -6.75 -5.20
CA ALA A 461 0.02 -6.54 -6.63
C ALA A 461 -0.56 -7.80 -7.33
N ASP A 462 0.02 -8.98 -7.17
CA ASP A 462 -0.27 -10.12 -8.08
C ASP A 462 -1.64 -10.78 -7.85
N LEU A 463 -2.07 -10.93 -6.60
CA LEU A 463 -3.38 -11.51 -6.31
C LEU A 463 -4.52 -10.52 -6.62
N SER A 464 -4.25 -9.22 -6.43
CA SER A 464 -5.25 -8.17 -6.70
C SER A 464 -5.62 -8.07 -8.17
N GLN A 465 -4.72 -8.39 -9.11
CA GLN A 465 -4.98 -8.31 -10.54
C GLN A 465 -5.89 -9.45 -11.03
N ASN A 466 -5.65 -10.68 -10.57
CA ASN A 466 -6.51 -11.83 -10.90
C ASN A 466 -7.85 -11.77 -10.17
N LEU A 467 -7.87 -11.29 -8.91
CA LEU A 467 -9.11 -11.07 -8.18
C LEU A 467 -9.86 -9.84 -8.73
N ALA A 468 -9.18 -8.82 -9.25
CA ALA A 468 -9.80 -7.69 -9.94
C ALA A 468 -10.52 -8.13 -11.22
N ALA A 469 -10.04 -9.14 -11.95
CA ALA A 469 -10.79 -9.71 -13.06
C ALA A 469 -12.10 -10.39 -12.58
N VAL A 470 -12.04 -11.14 -11.48
CA VAL A 470 -13.23 -11.73 -10.83
C VAL A 470 -14.16 -10.64 -10.27
N LEU A 471 -13.60 -9.60 -9.66
CA LEU A 471 -14.28 -8.39 -9.18
C LEU A 471 -14.68 -7.43 -10.29
N GLN A 472 -14.26 -7.59 -11.54
CA GLN A 472 -14.77 -6.81 -12.67
C GLN A 472 -15.96 -7.53 -13.30
N VAL A 473 -15.92 -8.87 -13.31
CA VAL A 473 -17.09 -9.70 -13.66
C VAL A 473 -18.17 -9.60 -12.58
N VAL A 474 -17.80 -9.48 -11.30
CA VAL A 474 -18.73 -9.34 -10.17
C VAL A 474 -18.99 -7.88 -9.77
N GLY A 475 -18.02 -6.98 -9.94
CA GLY A 475 -18.04 -5.59 -9.46
C GLY A 475 -18.42 -4.56 -10.51
N LEU A 476 -19.32 -4.93 -11.43
CA LEU A 476 -20.22 -3.96 -12.05
C LEU A 476 -21.34 -3.46 -11.09
N GLY A 477 -21.25 -3.73 -9.80
CA GLY A 477 -21.94 -2.93 -8.78
C GLY A 477 -21.82 -3.52 -7.38
N ALA A 478 -21.28 -2.74 -6.46
CA ALA A 478 -21.25 -3.09 -5.05
C ALA A 478 -22.67 -3.21 -4.46
N GLY A 479 -22.94 -4.34 -3.80
CA GLY A 479 -24.16 -4.62 -3.04
C GLY A 479 -25.34 -5.11 -3.90
N GLY A 480 -26.21 -5.95 -3.34
CA GLY A 480 -27.43 -6.46 -3.99
C GLY A 480 -28.38 -5.38 -4.54
N ALA A 481 -28.09 -4.09 -4.32
CA ALA A 481 -28.67 -2.96 -5.01
C ALA A 481 -28.22 -2.82 -6.48
N ALA A 482 -27.15 -3.46 -6.94
CA ALA A 482 -26.62 -3.32 -8.30
C ALA A 482 -27.56 -3.85 -9.39
N ALA A 483 -28.26 -4.96 -9.17
CA ALA A 483 -29.34 -5.37 -10.08
C ALA A 483 -30.53 -4.38 -10.06
N LEU A 484 -30.61 -3.51 -9.05
CA LEU A 484 -31.53 -2.36 -8.98
C LEU A 484 -30.90 -1.06 -9.52
N THR A 485 -29.57 -0.96 -9.64
CA THR A 485 -28.93 0.20 -10.25
C THR A 485 -29.14 0.18 -11.76
N LYS A 486 -29.14 1.37 -12.35
CA LYS A 486 -29.27 1.55 -13.80
C LYS A 486 -28.24 0.71 -14.57
N GLY A 487 -27.03 0.55 -14.02
CA GLY A 487 -25.95 -0.26 -14.62
C GLY A 487 -26.21 -1.76 -14.60
N GLY A 488 -26.60 -2.34 -13.46
CA GLY A 488 -26.87 -3.79 -13.40
C GLY A 488 -28.13 -4.19 -14.17
N ARG A 489 -29.16 -3.33 -14.21
CA ARG A 489 -30.30 -3.51 -15.12
C ARG A 489 -29.84 -3.54 -16.58
N GLN A 490 -29.06 -2.56 -17.03
CA GLN A 490 -28.55 -2.53 -18.40
C GLN A 490 -27.71 -3.75 -18.77
N SER A 491 -26.91 -4.28 -17.85
CA SER A 491 -26.13 -5.51 -18.09
C SER A 491 -27.02 -6.74 -18.20
N LEU A 492 -28.05 -6.88 -17.36
CA LEU A 492 -29.05 -7.94 -17.48
C LEU A 492 -29.87 -7.79 -18.77
N GLU A 493 -30.25 -6.57 -19.16
CA GLU A 493 -30.94 -6.30 -20.42
C GLU A 493 -30.09 -6.70 -21.62
N LYS A 494 -28.79 -6.35 -21.63
CA LYS A 494 -27.84 -6.79 -22.66
C LYS A 494 -27.70 -8.32 -22.70
N LEU A 495 -27.69 -8.98 -21.54
CA LEU A 495 -27.62 -10.44 -21.47
C LEU A 495 -28.91 -11.06 -22.03
N PHE A 496 -30.08 -10.58 -21.63
CA PHE A 496 -31.37 -11.11 -22.08
C PHE A 496 -31.66 -10.83 -23.55
N THR A 497 -31.24 -9.67 -24.05
CA THR A 497 -31.34 -9.34 -25.48
C THR A 497 -30.36 -10.18 -26.31
N THR A 498 -29.12 -10.37 -25.84
CA THR A 498 -28.16 -11.29 -26.46
C THR A 498 -28.68 -12.73 -26.50
N LEU A 499 -29.30 -13.21 -25.42
CA LEU A 499 -29.88 -14.54 -25.32
C LEU A 499 -31.27 -14.68 -25.97
N ARG A 500 -31.83 -13.58 -26.52
CA ARG A 500 -33.17 -13.52 -27.16
C ARG A 500 -34.28 -14.17 -26.32
N LEU A 501 -34.27 -13.96 -25.00
CA LEU A 501 -35.21 -14.62 -24.11
C LEU A 501 -36.61 -13.98 -24.18
N PRO A 502 -37.68 -14.78 -24.38
CA PRO A 502 -39.05 -14.28 -24.34
C PRO A 502 -39.37 -13.63 -22.98
N PRO A 503 -40.19 -12.57 -22.91
CA PRO A 503 -40.50 -11.86 -21.66
C PRO A 503 -40.94 -12.79 -20.51
N GLN A 504 -41.74 -13.81 -20.82
CA GLN A 504 -42.24 -14.79 -19.84
C GLN A 504 -41.15 -15.66 -19.19
N LYS A 505 -39.95 -15.75 -19.79
CA LYS A 505 -38.81 -16.51 -19.26
C LYS A 505 -37.76 -15.63 -18.57
N GLN A 506 -37.88 -14.31 -18.63
CA GLN A 506 -36.84 -13.41 -18.12
C GLN A 506 -36.73 -13.45 -16.59
N ALA A 507 -37.85 -13.39 -15.86
CA ALA A 507 -37.85 -13.48 -14.39
C ALA A 507 -37.29 -14.80 -13.82
N PRO A 508 -37.70 -16.00 -14.28
CA PRO A 508 -37.11 -17.25 -13.79
C PRO A 508 -35.64 -17.41 -14.19
N THR A 509 -35.21 -16.91 -15.36
CA THR A 509 -33.80 -16.91 -15.74
C THR A 509 -32.98 -15.96 -14.86
N ALA A 510 -33.50 -14.78 -14.51
CA ALA A 510 -32.85 -13.85 -13.59
C ALA A 510 -32.61 -14.50 -12.21
N LEU A 511 -33.63 -15.19 -11.67
CA LEU A 511 -33.51 -15.95 -10.43
C LEU A 511 -32.44 -17.06 -10.54
N ALA A 512 -32.44 -17.84 -11.63
CA ALA A 512 -31.46 -18.91 -11.81
C ALA A 512 -30.02 -18.39 -11.83
N ILE A 513 -29.78 -17.25 -12.51
CA ILE A 513 -28.48 -16.59 -12.54
C ILE A 513 -28.09 -16.09 -11.14
N ALA A 514 -29.02 -15.41 -10.45
CA ALA A 514 -28.80 -14.91 -9.10
C ALA A 514 -28.47 -16.04 -8.11
N ALA A 515 -29.22 -17.14 -8.14
CA ALA A 515 -28.98 -18.31 -7.31
C ALA A 515 -27.64 -18.98 -7.65
N GLY A 516 -27.29 -19.10 -8.93
CA GLY A 516 -26.00 -19.65 -9.37
C GLY A 516 -24.81 -18.81 -8.88
N MET A 517 -24.87 -17.48 -9.03
CA MET A 517 -23.83 -16.58 -8.52
C MET A 517 -23.70 -16.64 -6.99
N THR A 518 -24.83 -16.72 -6.28
CA THR A 518 -24.87 -16.87 -4.83
C THR A 518 -24.24 -18.19 -4.38
N ALA A 519 -24.52 -19.27 -5.10
CA ALA A 519 -23.93 -20.58 -4.83
C ALA A 519 -22.40 -20.55 -5.02
N ILE A 520 -21.92 -19.96 -6.12
CA ILE A 520 -20.47 -19.84 -6.39
C ILE A 520 -19.76 -18.99 -5.33
N THR A 521 -20.32 -17.83 -5.00
CA THR A 521 -19.72 -16.94 -3.98
C THR A 521 -19.78 -17.56 -2.58
N GLY A 522 -20.87 -18.26 -2.26
CA GLY A 522 -21.04 -19.02 -1.03
C GLY A 522 -20.06 -20.18 -0.91
N THR A 523 -19.80 -20.94 -1.98
CA THR A 523 -18.81 -22.04 -1.95
C THR A 523 -17.40 -21.52 -1.77
N VAL A 524 -17.03 -20.42 -2.44
CA VAL A 524 -15.71 -19.76 -2.24
C VAL A 524 -15.56 -19.27 -0.81
N ALA A 525 -16.59 -18.60 -0.27
CA ALA A 525 -16.59 -18.14 1.13
C ALA A 525 -16.44 -19.31 2.13
N ALA A 526 -17.13 -20.43 1.87
CA ALA A 526 -17.06 -21.63 2.69
C ALA A 526 -15.71 -22.36 2.56
N SER A 527 -15.01 -22.22 1.43
CA SER A 527 -13.69 -22.84 1.22
C SER A 527 -12.52 -22.06 1.83
N LEU A 528 -12.70 -20.80 2.26
CA LEU A 528 -11.61 -19.99 2.81
C LEU A 528 -10.86 -20.69 3.95
N PRO A 529 -11.52 -21.27 4.98
CA PRO A 529 -10.80 -21.95 6.07
C PRO A 529 -9.93 -23.12 5.59
N MET A 530 -10.33 -23.79 4.50
CA MET A 530 -9.54 -24.87 3.90
C MET A 530 -8.24 -24.35 3.30
N TRP A 531 -8.26 -23.18 2.65
CA TRP A 531 -7.06 -22.54 2.12
C TRP A 531 -6.13 -22.10 3.26
N GLY A 532 -6.70 -21.56 4.35
CA GLY A 532 -5.94 -21.25 5.56
C GLY A 532 -5.18 -22.46 6.12
N LYS A 533 -5.83 -23.63 6.18
CA LYS A 533 -5.19 -24.88 6.59
C LYS A 533 -4.12 -25.36 5.61
N GLY A 534 -4.36 -25.19 4.30
CA GLY A 534 -3.36 -25.46 3.27
C GLY A 534 -2.09 -24.64 3.50
N TYR A 535 -2.22 -23.32 3.69
CA TYR A 535 -1.10 -22.44 3.99
C TYR A 535 -0.41 -22.76 5.33
N ILE A 536 -1.13 -23.18 6.37
CA ILE A 536 -0.51 -23.66 7.63
C ILE A 536 0.36 -24.88 7.35
N ASN A 537 -0.16 -25.86 6.60
CA ASN A 537 0.57 -27.08 6.26
C ASN A 537 1.82 -26.76 5.43
N ASP A 538 1.70 -25.88 4.43
CA ASP A 538 2.83 -25.41 3.63
C ASP A 538 3.87 -24.70 4.50
N GLY A 539 3.44 -23.82 5.41
CA GLY A 539 4.32 -23.15 6.37
C GLY A 539 5.06 -24.14 7.27
N GLN A 540 4.38 -25.17 7.78
CA GLN A 540 5.00 -26.23 8.57
C GLN A 540 6.00 -27.05 7.76
N ASN A 541 5.67 -27.40 6.51
CA ASN A 541 6.59 -28.07 5.60
C ASN A 541 7.82 -27.20 5.32
N TYR A 542 7.67 -25.89 5.16
CA TYR A 542 8.79 -24.98 5.00
C TYR A 542 9.66 -24.87 6.26
N ILE A 543 9.08 -24.87 7.47
CA ILE A 543 9.84 -24.98 8.72
C ILE A 543 10.65 -26.27 8.75
N GLN A 544 10.05 -27.41 8.42
CA GLN A 544 10.74 -28.71 8.41
C GLN A 544 11.89 -28.74 7.40
N ASN A 545 11.74 -28.01 6.28
CA ASN A 545 12.76 -27.87 5.25
C ASN A 545 13.71 -26.68 5.47
N THR A 546 13.69 -26.03 6.64
CA THR A 546 14.54 -24.87 6.98
C THR A 546 14.39 -23.66 6.04
N GLN A 547 13.24 -23.54 5.35
CA GLN A 547 12.93 -22.43 4.44
C GLN A 547 12.14 -21.34 5.19
N TRP A 548 12.79 -20.69 6.16
CA TRP A 548 12.16 -19.80 7.14
C TRP A 548 11.38 -18.61 6.54
N LEU A 549 11.92 -17.99 5.47
CA LEU A 549 11.26 -16.90 4.76
C LEU A 549 9.97 -17.35 4.06
N LYS A 550 9.98 -18.50 3.39
CA LYS A 550 8.77 -19.04 2.77
C LYS A 550 7.75 -19.50 3.81
N ALA A 551 8.22 -20.06 4.92
CA ALA A 551 7.35 -20.38 6.04
C ALA A 551 6.63 -19.14 6.56
N GLN A 552 7.37 -18.03 6.75
CA GLN A 552 6.81 -16.75 7.16
C GLN A 552 5.73 -16.29 6.18
N ASP A 553 6.03 -16.26 4.87
CA ASP A 553 5.07 -15.86 3.84
C ASP A 553 3.80 -16.73 3.88
N SER A 554 3.94 -18.05 3.97
CA SER A 554 2.80 -18.98 4.07
C SER A 554 1.95 -18.72 5.30
N PHE A 555 2.54 -18.53 6.48
CA PHE A 555 1.78 -18.23 7.69
C PHE A 555 1.10 -16.85 7.65
N VAL A 556 1.74 -15.85 7.05
CA VAL A 556 1.14 -14.53 6.78
C VAL A 556 -0.09 -14.67 5.89
N GLN A 557 -0.04 -15.52 4.85
CA GLN A 557 -1.23 -15.80 4.02
C GLN A 557 -2.30 -16.58 4.80
N ALA A 558 -1.91 -17.60 5.57
CA ALA A 558 -2.84 -18.38 6.39
C ALA A 558 -3.67 -17.51 7.32
N LYS A 559 -3.04 -16.48 7.93
CA LYS A 559 -3.70 -15.54 8.85
C LYS A 559 -4.94 -14.87 8.29
N LYS A 560 -5.03 -14.69 6.96
CA LYS A 560 -6.19 -14.10 6.28
C LYS A 560 -7.43 -15.01 6.35
N PHE A 561 -7.22 -16.32 6.29
CA PHE A 561 -8.28 -17.29 5.99
C PHE A 561 -8.79 -18.06 7.22
N ILE A 562 -8.10 -17.96 8.35
CA ILE A 562 -8.40 -18.73 9.56
C ILE A 562 -9.30 -17.97 10.54
N SER A 563 -10.28 -18.68 11.09
CA SER A 563 -11.20 -18.13 12.09
C SER A 563 -11.04 -18.78 13.46
N SER A 564 -10.65 -20.05 13.52
CA SER A 564 -10.54 -20.83 14.76
C SER A 564 -9.36 -20.35 15.62
N ASN A 565 -9.52 -20.36 16.96
CA ASN A 565 -8.45 -19.97 17.88
C ASN A 565 -7.26 -20.94 17.82
N GLU A 566 -7.51 -22.22 17.55
CA GLU A 566 -6.48 -23.23 17.40
C GLU A 566 -5.60 -22.97 16.17
N ASP A 567 -6.21 -22.74 15.01
CA ASP A 567 -5.46 -22.46 13.77
C ASP A 567 -4.74 -21.12 13.88
N LYS A 568 -5.37 -20.11 14.52
CA LYS A 568 -4.71 -18.82 14.83
C LYS A 568 -3.47 -19.03 15.68
N ALA A 569 -3.55 -19.82 16.74
CA ALA A 569 -2.39 -20.11 17.57
C ALA A 569 -1.29 -20.82 16.78
N LYS A 570 -1.63 -21.79 15.90
CA LYS A 570 -0.66 -22.46 15.02
C LYS A 570 0.05 -21.48 14.08
N VAL A 571 -0.68 -20.54 13.48
CA VAL A 571 -0.08 -19.50 12.64
C VAL A 571 0.84 -18.58 13.43
N GLU A 572 0.39 -18.08 14.59
CA GLU A 572 1.20 -17.20 15.43
C GLU A 572 2.47 -17.92 15.93
N ILE A 573 2.38 -19.21 16.28
CA ILE A 573 3.56 -20.03 16.60
C ILE A 573 4.47 -20.21 15.40
N GLY A 574 3.92 -20.49 14.22
CA GLY A 574 4.67 -20.64 12.97
C GLY A 574 5.45 -19.38 12.62
N LEU A 575 4.80 -18.21 12.71
CA LEU A 575 5.44 -16.91 12.55
C LEU A 575 6.50 -16.67 13.61
N GLY A 576 6.18 -16.96 14.88
CA GLY A 576 7.14 -16.87 15.98
C GLY A 576 8.39 -17.69 15.71
N LYS A 577 8.25 -18.94 15.26
CA LYS A 577 9.35 -19.83 14.89
C LYS A 577 10.17 -19.28 13.72
N SER A 578 9.51 -18.77 12.67
CA SER A 578 10.19 -18.17 11.53
C SER A 578 11.02 -16.95 11.95
N TYR A 579 10.43 -16.01 12.69
CA TYR A 579 11.16 -14.83 13.19
C TYR A 579 12.27 -15.21 14.19
N GLU A 580 12.03 -16.22 15.03
CA GLU A 580 13.02 -16.76 15.96
C GLU A 580 14.29 -17.19 15.21
N HIS A 581 14.14 -17.94 14.11
CA HIS A 581 15.27 -18.41 13.29
C HIS A 581 15.87 -17.32 12.40
N LEU A 582 15.08 -16.32 11.98
CA LEU A 582 15.58 -15.16 11.23
C LEU A 582 16.29 -14.12 12.11
N GLY A 583 16.31 -14.31 13.44
CA GLY A 583 16.96 -13.41 14.39
C GLY A 583 16.16 -12.19 14.82
N ASP A 584 14.88 -12.07 14.42
CA ASP A 584 13.99 -10.97 14.84
C ASP A 584 13.25 -11.34 16.12
N LEU A 585 13.96 -11.25 17.25
CA LEU A 585 13.49 -11.76 18.54
C LEU A 585 12.26 -11.00 19.06
N THR A 586 12.21 -9.70 18.78
CA THR A 586 11.10 -8.83 19.18
C THR A 586 9.80 -9.30 18.54
N LYS A 587 9.80 -9.55 17.23
CA LYS A 587 8.61 -10.08 16.54
C LYS A 587 8.29 -11.50 16.95
N ALA A 588 9.31 -12.35 17.14
CA ALA A 588 9.09 -13.71 17.63
C ALA A 588 8.34 -13.72 18.97
N LYS A 589 8.77 -12.87 19.92
CA LYS A 589 8.13 -12.70 21.23
C LYS A 589 6.70 -12.19 21.10
N GLU A 590 6.46 -11.20 20.26
CA GLU A 590 5.11 -10.67 20.01
C GLU A 590 4.16 -11.76 19.49
N HIS A 591 4.62 -12.56 18.53
CA HIS A 591 3.83 -13.66 17.97
C HIS A 591 3.58 -14.79 18.99
N TYR A 592 4.58 -15.17 19.79
CA TYR A 592 4.36 -16.13 20.87
C TYR A 592 3.44 -15.58 21.97
N GLN A 593 3.46 -14.28 22.25
CA GLN A 593 2.52 -13.64 23.17
C GLN A 593 1.08 -13.74 22.65
N LYS A 594 0.88 -13.48 21.34
CA LYS A 594 -0.43 -13.65 20.68
C LYS A 594 -0.91 -15.09 20.76
N ALA A 595 -0.04 -16.07 20.51
CA ALA A 595 -0.35 -17.50 20.68
C ALA A 595 -0.68 -17.87 22.15
N ALA A 596 0.06 -17.33 23.11
CA ALA A 596 -0.17 -17.55 24.53
C ALA A 596 -1.52 -16.95 25.00
N ALA A 597 -1.91 -15.81 24.45
CA ALA A 597 -3.21 -15.18 24.69
C ALA A 597 -4.38 -16.03 24.16
N LEU A 598 -4.15 -16.83 23.11
CA LEU A 598 -5.07 -17.83 22.58
C LEU A 598 -5.07 -19.15 23.37
N ASP A 599 -4.46 -19.16 24.57
CA ASP A 599 -4.45 -20.27 25.51
C ASP A 599 -3.70 -21.53 25.01
N ASN A 600 -2.81 -21.37 24.03
CA ASN A 600 -1.99 -22.44 23.46
C ASN A 600 -0.72 -22.69 24.29
N ILE A 601 -0.46 -23.96 24.63
CA ILE A 601 0.67 -24.38 25.50
C ILE A 601 2.02 -24.03 24.88
N GLU A 602 2.24 -24.32 23.60
CA GLU A 602 3.49 -24.01 22.92
C GLU A 602 3.77 -22.51 22.89
N GLY A 603 2.75 -21.71 22.58
CA GLY A 603 2.84 -20.24 22.64
C GLY A 603 3.26 -19.74 24.03
N MET A 604 2.65 -20.27 25.10
CA MET A 604 3.00 -19.90 26.47
C MET A 604 4.45 -20.26 26.82
N THR A 605 4.88 -21.49 26.51
CA THR A 605 6.22 -21.96 26.88
C THR A 605 7.30 -21.20 26.12
N ARG A 606 7.09 -20.92 24.83
CA ARG A 606 8.02 -20.12 24.02
C ARG A 606 8.02 -18.65 24.40
N PHE A 607 6.86 -18.06 24.71
CA PHE A 607 6.78 -16.69 25.22
C PHE A 607 7.50 -16.54 26.56
N ALA A 608 7.32 -17.49 27.48
CA ALA A 608 8.03 -17.50 28.75
C ALA A 608 9.55 -17.57 28.54
N ARG A 609 10.01 -18.40 27.62
CA ARG A 609 11.43 -18.52 27.27
C ARG A 609 12.00 -17.21 26.72
N LEU A 610 11.33 -16.57 25.76
CA LEU A 610 11.80 -15.28 25.23
C LEU A 610 11.75 -14.16 26.27
N SER A 611 10.81 -14.24 27.22
CA SER A 611 10.78 -13.32 28.37
C SER A 611 11.99 -13.52 29.29
N LEU A 612 12.46 -14.76 29.50
CA LEU A 612 13.70 -15.01 30.24
C LEU A 612 14.93 -14.45 29.51
N VAL A 613 14.98 -14.57 28.19
CA VAL A 613 16.07 -14.00 27.39
C VAL A 613 16.08 -12.47 27.52
N ASP A 614 14.95 -11.81 27.35
CA ASP A 614 14.84 -10.35 27.53
C ASP A 614 15.23 -9.92 28.95
N PHE A 615 14.85 -10.71 29.96
CA PHE A 615 15.28 -10.47 31.34
C PHE A 615 16.81 -10.48 31.47
N PHE A 616 17.50 -11.47 30.88
CA PHE A 616 18.96 -11.55 30.92
C PHE A 616 19.66 -10.49 30.07
N LEU A 617 19.09 -10.12 28.92
CA LEU A 617 19.62 -9.03 28.10
C LEU A 617 19.53 -7.69 28.83
N LYS A 618 18.43 -7.45 29.55
CA LYS A 618 18.22 -6.25 30.37
C LYS A 618 19.04 -6.26 31.66
N ASN A 619 19.23 -7.44 32.25
CA ASN A 619 19.94 -7.64 33.50
C ASN A 619 21.11 -8.62 33.28
N PRO A 620 22.15 -8.24 32.52
CA PRO A 620 23.27 -9.14 32.29
C PRO A 620 23.88 -9.50 33.64
N PRO A 621 24.36 -10.75 33.86
CA PRO A 621 24.88 -11.15 35.17
C PRO A 621 26.08 -10.30 35.64
N THR A 622 26.77 -9.62 34.72
CA THR A 622 27.84 -8.66 35.04
C THR A 622 27.32 -7.28 35.46
N SER A 623 26.03 -7.02 35.34
CA SER A 623 25.44 -5.74 35.71
C SER A 623 25.55 -5.48 37.20
N ARG A 624 25.86 -4.23 37.55
CA ARG A 624 25.84 -3.76 38.94
C ARG A 624 24.42 -3.63 39.48
N THR A 625 23.42 -3.53 38.59
CA THR A 625 22.01 -3.46 38.99
C THR A 625 21.51 -4.87 39.30
N GLN A 626 21.14 -5.10 40.55
CA GLN A 626 20.49 -6.36 40.91
C GLN A 626 19.14 -6.46 40.21
N PRO A 627 18.81 -7.62 39.62
CA PRO A 627 17.49 -7.84 39.07
C PRO A 627 16.43 -7.66 40.16
N SER A 628 15.31 -7.00 39.82
CA SER A 628 14.19 -6.79 40.75
C SER A 628 13.16 -7.90 40.60
N ALA A 629 12.59 -8.39 41.72
CA ALA A 629 11.48 -9.35 41.69
C ALA A 629 10.24 -8.80 40.98
N SER A 630 10.19 -7.47 40.84
CA SER A 630 9.18 -6.76 40.07
C SER A 630 9.53 -6.61 38.58
N ASP A 631 10.58 -7.26 38.06
CA ASP A 631 10.89 -7.18 36.63
C ASP A 631 9.79 -7.88 35.83
N GLU A 632 9.17 -7.12 34.92
CA GLU A 632 8.01 -7.57 34.15
C GLU A 632 8.32 -8.83 33.33
N ASN A 633 9.52 -8.95 32.75
CA ASN A 633 9.89 -10.09 31.93
C ASN A 633 9.98 -11.38 32.77
N LEU A 634 10.50 -11.28 33.99
CA LEU A 634 10.55 -12.41 34.92
C LEU A 634 9.15 -12.83 35.38
N ILE A 635 8.28 -11.87 35.69
CA ILE A 635 6.88 -12.13 36.07
C ILE A 635 6.13 -12.80 34.91
N GLN A 636 6.31 -12.31 33.68
CA GLN A 636 5.72 -12.91 32.49
C GLN A 636 6.21 -14.35 32.29
N ALA A 637 7.53 -14.58 32.39
CA ALA A 637 8.10 -15.93 32.30
C ALA A 637 7.49 -16.89 33.33
N GLN A 638 7.40 -16.46 34.60
CA GLN A 638 6.79 -17.23 35.68
C GLN A 638 5.32 -17.57 35.41
N LEU A 639 4.53 -16.56 35.09
CA LEU A 639 3.09 -16.71 34.90
C LEU A 639 2.78 -17.68 33.76
N TYR A 640 3.39 -17.46 32.59
CA TYR A 640 3.09 -18.25 31.40
C TYR A 640 3.71 -19.65 31.46
N ASN A 641 4.92 -19.81 32.02
CA ASN A 641 5.50 -21.13 32.19
C ASN A 641 4.71 -21.99 33.18
N LYS A 642 4.26 -21.41 34.32
CA LYS A 642 3.41 -22.11 35.28
C LYS A 642 2.07 -22.52 34.67
N ARG A 643 1.45 -21.65 33.87
CA ARG A 643 0.20 -21.96 33.16
C ARG A 643 0.39 -23.07 32.12
N ALA A 644 1.50 -23.05 31.39
CA ALA A 644 1.85 -24.12 30.45
C ALA A 644 2.04 -25.45 31.17
N TRP A 645 2.83 -25.46 32.26
CA TRP A 645 3.11 -26.65 33.06
C TRP A 645 1.85 -27.34 33.60
N LEU A 646 0.87 -26.57 34.09
CA LEU A 646 -0.40 -27.11 34.57
C LEU A 646 -1.24 -27.73 33.46
N LYS A 647 -1.09 -27.27 32.22
CA LYS A 647 -1.88 -27.71 31.07
C LYS A 647 -1.29 -28.92 30.34
N ILE A 648 0.03 -29.06 30.33
CA ILE A 648 0.73 -30.17 29.67
C ILE A 648 0.10 -31.53 30.06
N PRO A 649 -0.04 -31.91 31.35
CA PRO A 649 -0.65 -33.19 31.70
C PRO A 649 -2.09 -33.35 31.21
N THR A 650 -2.89 -32.28 31.27
CA THR A 650 -4.32 -32.33 30.92
C THR A 650 -4.57 -32.57 29.44
N VAL A 651 -3.72 -32.01 28.56
CA VAL A 651 -3.87 -32.17 27.11
C VAL A 651 -3.44 -33.56 26.68
N PHE A 652 -2.39 -34.10 27.28
CA PHE A 652 -1.82 -35.38 26.85
C PHE A 652 -2.43 -36.62 27.51
N ASN A 653 -3.14 -36.49 28.64
CA ASN A 653 -3.90 -37.62 29.22
C ASN A 653 -5.15 -38.00 28.40
N VAL A 654 -5.62 -37.14 27.50
CA VAL A 654 -6.82 -37.39 26.68
C VAL A 654 -6.48 -38.09 25.35
N GLN A 655 -5.21 -38.13 24.95
CA GLN A 655 -4.74 -38.58 23.63
C GLN A 655 -3.89 -39.86 23.65
N GLU A 656 -4.14 -40.79 24.59
CA GLU A 656 -3.38 -42.07 24.67
C GLU A 656 -3.47 -42.94 23.40
N GLU A 657 -4.43 -42.71 22.50
CA GLU A 657 -4.64 -43.54 21.31
C GLU A 657 -3.76 -43.18 20.08
N SER A 658 -3.14 -42.00 20.01
CA SER A 658 -2.30 -41.60 18.85
C SER A 658 -0.80 -41.73 19.12
N ARG A 659 -0.25 -42.94 19.00
CA ARG A 659 1.13 -43.33 19.40
C ARG A 659 2.32 -42.71 18.64
N GLY A 660 2.15 -41.69 17.81
CA GLY A 660 3.24 -41.13 16.98
C GLY A 660 3.62 -39.69 17.31
N ASN A 661 2.98 -38.75 16.63
CA ASN A 661 3.37 -37.34 16.67
C ASN A 661 3.03 -36.62 17.98
N GLY A 662 1.98 -37.05 18.70
CA GLY A 662 1.55 -36.42 19.96
C GLY A 662 2.59 -36.55 21.08
N ASN A 663 3.33 -37.67 21.12
CA ASN A 663 4.39 -37.87 22.11
C ASN A 663 5.57 -36.93 21.86
N ARG A 664 5.92 -36.67 20.61
CA ARG A 664 7.03 -35.78 20.25
C ARG A 664 6.78 -34.34 20.72
N GLU A 665 5.62 -33.78 20.38
CA GLU A 665 5.25 -32.41 20.78
C GLU A 665 5.17 -32.30 22.31
N ARG A 666 4.60 -33.31 22.99
CA ARG A 666 4.58 -33.38 24.45
C ARG A 666 5.97 -33.27 25.05
N ILE A 667 6.90 -34.11 24.60
CA ILE A 667 8.26 -34.16 25.15
C ILE A 667 8.96 -32.82 24.94
N GLU A 668 8.84 -32.23 23.74
CA GLU A 668 9.42 -30.91 23.47
C GLU A 668 8.88 -29.84 24.43
N LEU A 669 7.57 -29.79 24.63
CA LEU A 669 6.93 -28.81 25.52
C LEU A 669 7.26 -29.06 27.00
N THR A 670 7.31 -30.32 27.43
CA THR A 670 7.72 -30.70 28.79
C THR A 670 9.16 -30.29 29.04
N HIS A 671 10.09 -30.60 28.12
CA HIS A 671 11.49 -30.24 28.24
C HIS A 671 11.66 -28.72 28.32
N LEU A 672 10.99 -27.99 27.42
CA LEU A 672 11.06 -26.54 27.38
C LEU A 672 10.50 -25.90 28.67
N SER A 673 9.35 -26.38 29.16
CA SER A 673 8.73 -25.85 30.37
C SER A 673 9.49 -26.20 31.64
N ARG A 674 10.03 -27.43 31.75
CA ARG A 674 10.90 -27.86 32.85
C ARG A 674 12.18 -27.02 32.89
N THR A 675 12.80 -26.82 31.73
CA THR A 675 13.98 -25.97 31.59
C THR A 675 13.66 -24.56 32.08
N ASN A 676 12.61 -23.92 31.56
CA ASN A 676 12.16 -22.60 32.01
C ASN A 676 11.90 -22.53 33.53
N SER A 677 11.27 -23.54 34.13
CA SER A 677 10.99 -23.57 35.58
C SER A 677 12.27 -23.51 36.39
N VAL A 678 13.26 -24.34 36.05
CA VAL A 678 14.52 -24.36 36.79
C VAL A 678 15.28 -23.05 36.65
N ILE A 679 15.17 -22.35 35.51
CA ILE A 679 15.73 -21.00 35.32
C ILE A 679 15.06 -19.99 36.23
N ILE A 680 13.73 -20.05 36.29
CA ILE A 680 12.93 -19.15 37.07
C ILE A 680 13.26 -19.30 38.55
N ASP A 681 13.31 -20.54 39.04
CA ASP A 681 13.63 -20.86 40.44
C ASP A 681 15.06 -20.40 40.78
N ALA A 682 16.00 -20.70 39.87
CA ALA A 682 17.37 -20.19 39.87
C ALA A 682 17.46 -18.66 40.03
N ILE A 683 16.75 -17.92 39.18
CA ILE A 683 16.72 -16.45 39.21
C ILE A 683 16.13 -15.97 40.54
N GLN A 684 15.02 -16.57 40.99
CA GLN A 684 14.37 -16.21 42.25
C GLN A 684 15.32 -16.40 43.44
N ASP A 685 16.04 -17.52 43.50
CA ASP A 685 17.01 -17.82 44.55
C ASP A 685 18.16 -16.79 44.58
N LEU A 686 18.60 -16.29 43.42
CA LEU A 686 19.60 -15.20 43.35
C LEU A 686 19.05 -13.85 43.83
N MET A 687 17.74 -13.65 43.76
CA MET A 687 17.09 -12.37 44.07
C MET A 687 16.62 -12.26 45.51
N VAL A 688 16.47 -13.37 46.23
CA VAL A 688 16.20 -13.35 47.68
C VAL A 688 17.39 -12.73 48.40
N THR A 689 17.18 -11.50 48.90
CA THR A 689 18.20 -10.54 49.34
C THR A 689 19.30 -11.10 50.27
N PRO A 690 20.58 -10.72 50.08
CA PRO A 690 21.73 -11.19 50.89
C PRO A 690 21.71 -10.83 52.38
N LYS A 691 20.78 -9.97 52.83
CA LYS A 691 20.80 -9.45 54.20
C LYS A 691 20.48 -10.50 55.27
N ASN A 692 19.78 -11.59 54.93
CA ASN A 692 19.34 -12.59 55.91
C ASN A 692 19.65 -14.05 55.55
N ASN A 693 20.36 -14.34 54.45
CA ASN A 693 20.60 -15.73 54.04
C ASN A 693 22.10 -16.06 54.05
N GLU A 694 22.62 -16.51 55.20
CA GLU A 694 23.99 -17.04 55.31
C GLU A 694 24.23 -18.22 54.34
N VAL A 695 23.16 -18.93 53.99
CA VAL A 695 23.14 -20.03 53.01
C VAL A 695 23.55 -19.60 51.60
N LEU A 696 23.24 -18.36 51.19
CA LEU A 696 23.63 -17.82 49.88
C LEU A 696 25.05 -17.22 49.88
N LYS A 697 25.67 -17.02 51.05
CA LYS A 697 27.09 -16.65 51.14
C LYS A 697 28.01 -17.84 50.97
N ASP A 698 27.50 -19.06 51.20
CA ASP A 698 28.23 -20.30 50.95
C ASP A 698 28.31 -20.56 49.44
N GLN A 699 29.51 -20.32 48.89
CA GLN A 699 29.81 -20.54 47.48
C GLN A 699 29.67 -22.03 47.11
N ASP A 700 29.97 -22.95 48.03
CA ASP A 700 29.92 -24.38 47.79
C ASP A 700 28.47 -24.89 47.82
N TYR A 701 27.61 -24.27 48.63
CA TYR A 701 26.17 -24.54 48.60
C TYR A 701 25.55 -24.09 47.27
N ARG A 702 25.89 -22.89 46.79
CA ARG A 702 25.43 -22.41 45.47
C ARG A 702 25.98 -23.29 44.35
N ALA A 703 27.28 -23.56 44.33
CA ALA A 703 27.87 -24.44 43.32
C ALA A 703 27.17 -25.81 43.30
N ARG A 704 26.94 -26.43 44.47
CA ARG A 704 26.24 -27.73 44.56
C ARG A 704 24.78 -27.65 44.15
N TYR A 705 23.99 -26.74 44.70
CA TYR A 705 22.57 -26.61 44.38
C TYR A 705 22.33 -26.37 42.89
N TRP A 706 23.16 -25.54 42.27
CA TRP A 706 23.04 -25.21 40.85
C TRP A 706 23.53 -26.33 39.96
N THR A 707 24.68 -26.94 40.28
CA THR A 707 25.16 -28.12 39.56
C THR A 707 24.13 -29.25 39.65
N GLU A 708 23.60 -29.55 40.84
CA GLU A 708 22.60 -30.61 41.04
C GLU A 708 21.28 -30.31 40.32
N SER A 709 20.78 -29.07 40.38
CA SER A 709 19.52 -28.68 39.72
C SER A 709 19.64 -28.72 38.20
N ILE A 710 20.73 -28.19 37.63
CA ILE A 710 20.97 -28.19 36.18
C ILE A 710 21.17 -29.62 35.68
N VAL A 711 22.02 -30.39 36.35
CA VAL A 711 22.25 -31.80 36.03
C VAL A 711 20.93 -32.57 36.12
N SER A 712 20.11 -32.33 37.13
CA SER A 712 18.80 -33.00 37.28
C SER A 712 17.86 -32.68 36.12
N VAL A 713 17.81 -31.44 35.61
CA VAL A 713 16.97 -31.11 34.45
C VAL A 713 17.46 -31.77 33.18
N LEU A 714 18.77 -31.68 32.92
CA LEU A 714 19.36 -32.26 31.71
C LEU A 714 19.21 -33.78 31.73
N LYS A 715 19.45 -34.40 32.89
CA LYS A 715 19.22 -35.82 33.12
C LYS A 715 17.75 -36.18 32.91
N SER A 716 16.82 -35.43 33.51
CA SER A 716 15.39 -35.70 33.35
C SER A 716 14.93 -35.56 31.90
N ASN A 717 15.47 -34.61 31.14
CA ASN A 717 15.14 -34.46 29.72
C ASN A 717 15.72 -35.63 28.88
N LEU A 718 16.95 -36.08 29.17
CA LEU A 718 17.54 -37.22 28.49
C LEU A 718 16.85 -38.55 28.87
N ASP A 719 16.54 -38.75 30.15
CA ASP A 719 15.82 -39.93 30.64
C ASP A 719 14.42 -40.01 30.05
N GLU A 720 13.72 -38.87 29.91
CA GLU A 720 12.41 -38.80 29.26
C GLU A 720 12.50 -39.10 27.77
N ALA A 721 13.48 -38.54 27.04
CA ALA A 721 13.71 -38.88 25.64
C ALA A 721 14.02 -40.38 25.44
N ASN A 722 14.82 -40.97 26.33
CA ASN A 722 15.14 -42.40 26.33
C ASN A 722 13.90 -43.26 26.66
N PHE A 723 13.09 -42.86 27.63
CA PHE A 723 11.86 -43.56 28.02
C PHE A 723 10.86 -43.64 26.87
N PHE A 724 10.76 -42.58 26.05
CA PHE A 724 9.90 -42.55 24.87
C PHE A 724 10.57 -43.10 23.60
N GLU A 725 11.74 -43.72 23.71
CA GLU A 725 12.51 -44.31 22.61
C GLU A 725 12.75 -43.33 21.44
N ILE A 726 12.95 -42.04 21.75
CA ILE A 726 13.22 -41.02 20.73
C ILE A 726 14.55 -41.34 20.04
N PRO A 727 14.60 -41.47 18.69
CA PRO A 727 15.84 -41.76 17.98
C PRO A 727 16.92 -40.74 18.29
N GLN A 728 18.17 -41.18 18.41
CA GLN A 728 19.29 -40.27 18.73
C GLN A 728 19.51 -39.18 17.67
N GLN A 729 19.06 -39.42 16.43
CA GLN A 729 19.10 -38.45 15.34
C GLN A 729 17.91 -37.49 15.33
N ASP A 730 16.92 -37.68 16.21
CA ASP A 730 15.80 -36.74 16.30
C ASP A 730 16.27 -35.41 16.91
N SER A 731 15.75 -34.32 16.35
CA SER A 731 15.98 -32.96 16.82
C SER A 731 15.82 -32.77 18.34
N ILE A 732 14.88 -33.46 18.99
CA ILE A 732 14.63 -33.31 20.44
C ILE A 732 15.79 -33.90 21.24
N TYR A 733 16.23 -35.10 20.87
CA TYR A 733 17.37 -35.75 21.52
C TYR A 733 18.65 -34.97 21.27
N LEU A 734 18.89 -34.59 20.00
CA LEU A 734 20.04 -33.77 19.61
C LEU A 734 20.04 -32.43 20.36
N LYS A 735 18.89 -31.77 20.50
CA LYS A 735 18.77 -30.52 21.26
C LYS A 735 19.12 -30.72 22.73
N ALA A 736 18.60 -31.77 23.38
CA ALA A 736 18.91 -32.06 24.78
C ALA A 736 20.40 -32.34 25.01
N VAL A 737 21.01 -33.16 24.15
CA VAL A 737 22.45 -33.48 24.18
C VAL A 737 23.28 -32.24 23.91
N CYS A 738 22.95 -31.47 22.87
CA CYS A 738 23.69 -30.27 22.52
C CYS A 738 23.59 -29.20 23.59
N PHE A 739 22.42 -29.04 24.21
CA PHE A 739 22.25 -28.12 25.31
C PHE A 739 23.16 -28.53 26.49
N ALA A 740 23.24 -29.82 26.82
CA ALA A 740 24.14 -30.33 27.86
C ALA A 740 25.63 -30.11 27.51
N ILE A 741 26.04 -30.45 26.28
CA ILE A 741 27.42 -30.24 25.78
C ILE A 741 27.80 -28.76 25.84
N SER A 742 26.96 -27.89 25.30
CA SER A 742 27.20 -26.44 25.28
C SER A 742 27.21 -25.87 26.70
N THR A 743 26.38 -26.38 27.61
CA THR A 743 26.42 -25.99 29.03
C THR A 743 27.72 -26.41 29.71
N GLU A 744 28.16 -27.67 29.55
CA GLU A 744 29.45 -28.13 30.10
C GLU A 744 30.60 -27.30 29.53
N TYR A 745 30.61 -27.10 28.21
CA TYR A 745 31.65 -26.34 27.53
C TYR A 745 31.74 -24.92 28.08
N GLN A 746 30.59 -24.22 28.14
CA GLN A 746 30.53 -22.86 28.63
C GLN A 746 30.99 -22.77 30.09
N MET A 747 30.51 -23.66 30.96
CA MET A 747 30.90 -23.69 32.37
C MET A 747 32.41 -23.96 32.55
N ARG A 748 32.93 -24.96 31.84
CA ARG A 748 34.30 -25.43 32.00
C ARG A 748 35.33 -24.48 31.39
N TYR A 749 35.09 -24.04 30.17
CA TYR A 749 36.11 -23.33 29.37
C TYR A 749 35.93 -21.82 29.35
N VAL A 750 34.69 -21.33 29.40
CA VAL A 750 34.45 -19.87 29.43
C VAL A 750 34.48 -19.35 30.85
N GLU A 751 33.85 -20.09 31.77
CA GLU A 751 33.75 -19.68 33.17
C GLU A 751 34.78 -20.31 34.11
N ASN A 752 35.66 -21.19 33.60
CA ASN A 752 36.74 -21.84 34.34
C ASN A 752 36.28 -22.64 35.59
N ILE A 753 35.13 -23.30 35.49
CA ILE A 753 34.62 -24.15 36.58
C ILE A 753 35.35 -25.50 36.52
N GLY A 754 36.01 -25.88 37.62
CA GLY A 754 36.73 -27.16 37.73
C GLY A 754 35.81 -28.36 37.47
N LYS A 755 36.34 -29.40 36.81
CA LYS A 755 35.57 -30.58 36.40
C LYS A 755 34.89 -31.28 37.58
N GLU A 756 35.57 -31.31 38.72
CA GLU A 756 35.08 -31.84 39.99
C GLU A 756 33.84 -31.11 40.54
N ASN A 757 33.60 -29.87 40.11
CA ASN A 757 32.44 -29.06 40.52
C ASN A 757 31.26 -29.16 39.54
N LEU A 758 31.43 -29.83 38.40
CA LEU A 758 30.38 -30.05 37.40
C LEU A 758 29.48 -31.26 37.73
N GLY A 759 29.75 -31.98 38.83
CA GLY A 759 28.96 -33.13 39.26
C GLY A 759 28.85 -34.20 38.18
N ASP A 760 27.64 -34.74 37.98
CA ASP A 760 27.37 -35.78 36.97
C ASP A 760 27.18 -35.23 35.55
N LEU A 761 27.31 -33.91 35.31
CA LEU A 761 27.11 -33.31 33.98
C LEU A 761 27.94 -33.98 32.88
N PRO A 762 29.25 -34.26 33.06
CA PRO A 762 30.05 -34.95 32.06
C PRO A 762 29.62 -36.41 31.84
N GLY A 763 28.89 -37.00 32.79
CA GLY A 763 28.33 -38.35 32.68
C GLY A 763 27.03 -38.43 31.87
N LEU A 764 26.32 -37.30 31.72
CA LEU A 764 25.11 -37.19 30.90
C LEU A 764 25.42 -37.04 29.41
N ILE A 765 26.60 -36.53 29.09
CA ILE A 765 27.02 -36.32 27.71
C ILE A 765 27.42 -37.67 27.13
N PRO A 766 26.73 -38.15 26.07
CA PRO A 766 27.11 -39.40 25.44
C PRO A 766 28.57 -39.28 25.00
N LYS A 767 29.35 -40.34 25.24
CA LYS A 767 30.76 -40.44 24.80
C LYS A 767 30.79 -40.60 23.28
N VAL A 768 30.43 -39.54 22.56
CA VAL A 768 30.56 -39.49 21.12
C VAL A 768 31.95 -38.94 20.83
N ASP A 769 32.70 -39.68 20.03
CA ASP A 769 33.96 -39.18 19.51
C ASP A 769 33.67 -37.88 18.75
N PRO A 770 34.20 -36.72 19.16
CA PRO A 770 33.92 -35.44 18.51
C PRO A 770 34.39 -35.41 17.05
N GLU A 771 35.28 -36.32 16.63
CA GLU A 771 35.69 -36.49 15.23
C GLU A 771 34.78 -37.45 14.43
N SER A 772 33.84 -38.13 15.10
CA SER A 772 32.89 -39.01 14.42
C SER A 772 31.95 -38.17 13.54
N PRO A 773 31.71 -38.57 12.28
CA PRO A 773 30.66 -37.96 11.44
C PRO A 773 29.26 -38.11 12.05
N GLU A 774 29.09 -38.99 13.04
CA GLU A 774 27.85 -39.17 13.81
C GLU A 774 27.76 -38.26 15.04
N ALA A 775 28.81 -37.48 15.34
CA ALA A 775 28.78 -36.51 16.42
C ALA A 775 27.69 -35.45 16.18
N PRO A 776 26.84 -35.15 17.17
CA PRO A 776 25.89 -34.05 17.07
C PRO A 776 26.65 -32.76 16.75
N ASN A 777 26.47 -32.21 15.55
CA ASN A 777 26.98 -30.89 15.27
C ASN A 777 26.06 -29.87 15.96
N CYS A 778 26.37 -29.56 17.22
CA CYS A 778 25.61 -28.64 18.04
C CYS A 778 25.67 -27.19 17.56
N HIS A 779 26.60 -26.88 16.65
CA HIS A 779 26.70 -25.60 15.97
C HIS A 779 25.98 -25.57 14.62
N ASN A 780 25.36 -26.68 14.19
CA ASN A 780 24.47 -26.68 13.04
C ASN A 780 23.12 -26.08 13.47
N ASP A 781 22.56 -25.18 12.66
CA ASP A 781 21.36 -24.35 12.91
C ASP A 781 20.08 -25.13 13.30
N LYS A 782 20.15 -26.46 13.32
CA LYS A 782 19.03 -27.37 13.60
C LYS A 782 18.91 -27.80 15.07
N ALA A 783 19.99 -27.77 15.86
CA ALA A 783 20.00 -28.37 17.20
C ALA A 783 19.72 -27.34 18.31
N LEU A 784 20.44 -26.22 18.28
CA LEU A 784 20.31 -25.14 19.25
C LEU A 784 19.99 -23.84 18.51
N SER A 785 18.99 -23.13 19.01
CA SER A 785 18.70 -21.77 18.56
C SER A 785 19.69 -20.78 19.19
N ILE A 786 19.83 -19.59 18.60
CA ILE A 786 20.63 -18.48 19.19
C ILE A 786 20.25 -18.19 20.65
N TYR A 787 19.00 -18.48 21.01
CA TYR A 787 18.45 -18.33 22.36
C TYR A 787 18.89 -19.41 23.33
N ASP A 788 19.07 -20.65 22.87
CA ASP A 788 19.63 -21.70 23.70
C ASP A 788 21.05 -21.29 24.11
N PHE A 789 21.83 -20.74 23.18
CA PHE A 789 23.16 -20.20 23.48
C PHE A 789 23.13 -18.98 24.42
N ALA A 790 22.25 -18.00 24.17
CA ALA A 790 22.12 -16.84 25.05
C ALA A 790 21.72 -17.26 26.48
N LEU A 791 20.86 -18.27 26.60
CA LEU A 791 20.43 -18.82 27.87
C LEU A 791 21.55 -19.59 28.56
N ILE A 792 22.28 -20.44 27.84
CA ILE A 792 23.45 -21.16 28.35
C ILE A 792 24.54 -20.18 28.82
N GLU A 793 24.79 -19.13 28.04
CA GLU A 793 25.73 -18.07 28.40
C GLU A 793 25.27 -17.36 29.68
N ALA A 794 24.00 -16.93 29.73
CA ALA A 794 23.44 -16.29 30.92
C ALA A 794 23.54 -17.19 32.17
N TRP A 795 23.23 -18.48 32.02
CA TRP A 795 23.37 -19.49 33.08
C TRP A 795 24.80 -19.62 33.58
N SER A 796 25.74 -19.77 32.66
CA SER A 796 27.16 -19.92 33.01
C SER A 796 27.70 -18.68 33.74
N LYS A 797 27.32 -17.47 33.30
CA LYS A 797 27.71 -16.22 33.93
C LYS A 797 27.09 -16.05 35.32
N MET A 798 25.84 -16.47 35.51
CA MET A 798 25.22 -16.51 36.84
C MET A 798 25.99 -17.42 37.80
N TYR A 799 26.50 -18.55 37.31
CA TYR A 799 27.33 -19.46 38.10
C TYR A 799 28.66 -18.81 38.54
N LYS A 800 29.25 -17.95 37.70
CA LYS A 800 30.54 -17.28 37.99
C LYS A 800 30.45 -16.09 38.96
N LEU A 801 29.26 -15.56 39.24
CA LEU A 801 29.08 -14.34 40.05
C LEU A 801 29.89 -14.38 41.37
N PRO A 802 30.55 -13.26 41.72
CA PRO A 802 31.92 -13.25 42.20
C PRO A 802 32.07 -13.83 43.61
N LYS A 803 33.29 -14.33 43.88
CA LYS A 803 33.85 -14.36 45.23
C LYS A 803 33.49 -13.03 45.87
N TYR A 804 32.63 -13.02 46.90
CA TYR A 804 32.58 -11.88 47.80
C TYR A 804 34.01 -11.75 48.31
N THR A 805 34.78 -10.82 47.75
CA THR A 805 35.97 -10.32 48.41
C THR A 805 35.44 -9.91 49.76
N ARG A 806 35.73 -10.70 50.80
CA ARG A 806 35.50 -10.33 52.19
C ARG A 806 35.92 -8.87 52.24
N SER A 807 34.96 -7.95 52.34
CA SER A 807 35.30 -6.56 52.63
C SER A 807 36.17 -6.67 53.86
N ALA A 808 37.44 -6.27 53.73
CA ALA A 808 38.40 -6.38 54.82
C ALA A 808 37.67 -5.93 56.08
N SER A 809 37.55 -6.86 57.03
CA SER A 809 36.88 -6.61 58.30
C SER A 809 37.36 -5.25 58.80
N PRO A 810 36.47 -4.29 59.15
CA PRO A 810 36.95 -3.08 59.77
C PRO A 810 37.72 -3.51 61.02
N ASN A 811 39.02 -3.21 61.03
CA ASN A 811 39.94 -3.56 62.09
C ASN A 811 39.32 -3.19 63.43
N SER A 812 38.92 -4.20 64.21
CA SER A 812 38.64 -4.03 65.62
C SER A 812 39.95 -3.78 66.33
N ASN A 813 40.13 -2.54 66.79
CA ASN A 813 40.95 -2.12 67.93
C ASN A 813 42.30 -2.82 68.15
N ARG A 814 43.37 -2.15 67.69
CA ARG A 814 44.65 -2.17 68.42
C ARG A 814 44.90 -0.78 68.98
N SER A 815 44.53 -0.60 70.26
CA SER A 815 45.11 0.43 71.11
C SER A 815 46.53 0.01 71.48
N LEU A 816 47.53 0.85 71.21
CA LEU A 816 48.73 0.97 72.02
C LEU A 816 49.53 2.20 71.60
N GLY A 817 49.67 3.13 72.55
CA GLY A 817 50.94 3.82 72.81
C GLY A 817 51.26 5.05 71.98
N ASN A 818 51.03 6.22 72.60
CA ASN A 818 51.71 7.48 72.28
C ASN A 818 53.24 7.29 72.21
N ASN A 819 53.87 7.82 71.16
CA ASN A 819 55.00 8.74 71.33
C ASN A 819 55.32 9.52 70.05
N ILE A 820 55.71 10.77 70.30
CA ILE A 820 55.94 11.91 69.41
C ILE A 820 57.22 11.72 68.58
N GLN A 821 57.19 12.06 67.28
CA GLN A 821 58.07 13.08 66.67
C GLN A 821 57.67 13.41 65.21
N PRO A 822 57.85 14.67 64.75
CA PRO A 822 57.50 15.10 63.40
C PRO A 822 58.70 15.02 62.45
N GLY A 823 58.54 14.40 61.29
CA GLY A 823 59.61 14.29 60.30
C GLY A 823 59.11 13.98 58.90
N GLU A 824 59.25 14.99 58.05
CA GLU A 824 59.57 14.93 56.61
C GLU A 824 58.56 14.31 55.62
N TYR A 825 58.03 15.24 54.81
CA TYR A 825 57.36 15.03 53.55
C TYR A 825 58.39 14.62 52.48
N ASN A 826 58.23 13.44 51.87
CA ASN A 826 58.97 13.05 50.67
C ASN A 826 58.00 12.48 49.61
N PRO A 827 57.74 13.20 48.50
CA PRO A 827 56.85 12.75 47.44
C PRO A 827 57.69 12.11 46.33
N ASN A 828 57.73 10.78 46.25
CA ASN A 828 58.17 10.07 45.06
C ASN A 828 57.77 8.61 45.17
N TYR A 829 56.81 8.14 44.37
CA TYR A 829 56.99 6.95 43.53
C TYR A 829 55.90 6.94 42.43
N PRO A 830 56.23 6.47 41.21
CA PRO A 830 55.51 6.75 40.00
C PRO A 830 54.52 5.64 39.63
N ILE A 831 53.54 6.05 38.82
CA ILE A 831 52.60 5.21 38.08
C ILE A 831 53.32 4.67 36.84
N ASN A 832 53.20 3.35 36.60
CA ASN A 832 53.28 2.64 35.31
C ASN A 832 53.05 1.13 35.63
N GLN A 833 52.31 0.33 34.88
CA GLN A 833 51.58 0.44 33.61
C GLN A 833 50.50 -0.64 33.61
#